data_AF-A0A090X3Z4-F1
#
_entry.id   AF-A0A090X3Z4-F1
#
_cell.length_a   1.000
_cell.length_b   1.000
_cell.length_c   1.000
_cell.angle_alpha   90.00
_cell.angle_beta   90.00
_cell.angle_gamma   90.00
#
_symmetry.space_group_name_H-M   'P 1'
#
loop_
_entity.id
_entity.type
_entity.pdbx_description
1 polymer ?
#
loop_
_entity_poly.entity_id
_entity_poly.type
_entity_poly.pdbx_seq_one_letter_code
_entity_poly.pdbx_strand_id
1 'polypeptide(L)'
;MDETFNDRFKDSLFTGFIDDSFESETLYQPELLVNRKKPKKKVLTSIISELENCETFYISVAFVTTGGVAALINTFESLNNKGIKGQILVSQYLNFTQPEALKRLSQFKNIDLRIITKENSHSKGYIFQYPDYYNLIIGSSNLTQSALSTNKEWNMKVSARDSSSIVLKVINEFQNDFDLGKKVTDAYISDYEEIYKKQLLVYKKSEIELSKGLNKVITPPNSMQIEALENLENLRLKNKGKALIISATGTGKTYLAAFDAKSFNPNKLLFVVHRRNIAKKAMTTFQSIFGNSKSMGLYSGQQRELESDFIFSTVQTISKSNHLEQFATSYFDYIIFDESHRSSADSYLKVINYFKPRFLLGMTATPDRMDGNDIYGLFDHNIAYEIRLNKAMEENMLIPFHYYGVTDLTLNGEVLENESDFKLLTADERVHKIMSKIQFYGSDNGVTRGLIFCSTTSEAKELSLKFNESNKFRTIALTGDNSEIERTDAIELLESDDLAVKLDYIFTVDIFNEGIDIPKINQVVMIRPTQSAIVFIQQLGRGLRKTDGKHYLTVIDFIGNYKNNYLIPIALYGDTSYNKDKIRKLISEGSRLLPGESTINFDEITKEKIYASIDATNMQLLADLKKDYYGLKSRLGRVPMMMDFLENENREPYLFVEYAKSYFNFVSKVDKSFEVELSAKAIKLLELFSKEINNSKRIEESIILKETIQSGSLKLIKFKQIVEESYKYSVSPETIESCVDNINFEFVREKKNNKLVTVREIYDFNILKKENAVFIFHEQFEVFLENKIFKSFLLDSIDYSISSFNKEYKFEDWIDGFQLYRKYSRKDVFRILNFSENPVAQNVGGYLVSVDNKNCPIFVNYHKEDDISESTKYEDKFLSPKEFDWMSKSNRKINSKDVQSILGKNGNIRLPLFIKKNNDEGTDFYFMGNVNPQLNNVEQSSMNTDGGRKVSVVKIRFDLEKPVSASIYRYLHENIDLKMMASSTVKPIASDVRQLKIELEEPEKISESLHTIPFFNFYAAAGTFSEMQDEKDYKYISVPEKYATDEYFACQIKGESMNRIIPNGSICIFRKNVIGSRNGKIILFENRDVYDPDFNSAFTVKTYSSEKISDEFGWQHTAISLKPNSYDSCFQDIVVNEDNSNEIKVIGEFVTVLSI
;
A
#
# COMPACT_ATOMS: atom_id res chain seq x y z
N MET A 1 -11.69 17.03 42.64
CA MET A 1 -10.86 18.02 41.94
C MET A 1 -9.43 17.55 42.09
N ASP A 2 -8.76 17.27 40.98
CA ASP A 2 -7.48 16.55 40.98
C ASP A 2 -6.32 17.54 41.18
N GLU A 3 -5.79 17.64 42.40
CA GLU A 3 -4.53 18.38 42.70
C GLU A 3 -3.39 17.90 41.77
N THR A 4 -3.41 16.63 41.40
CA THR A 4 -2.51 15.96 40.45
C THR A 4 -2.54 16.52 39.02
N PHE A 5 -3.64 17.11 38.54
CA PHE A 5 -3.66 17.75 37.21
C PHE A 5 -2.91 19.08 37.24
N ASN A 6 -3.14 19.90 38.27
CA ASN A 6 -2.50 21.21 38.40
C ASN A 6 -0.98 21.11 38.54
N ASP A 7 -0.51 20.12 39.31
CA ASP A 7 0.92 19.90 39.48
C ASP A 7 1.58 19.48 38.17
N ARG A 8 1.00 18.50 37.45
CA ARG A 8 1.49 18.07 36.12
C ARG A 8 1.50 19.21 35.09
N PHE A 9 0.47 20.04 35.09
CA PHE A 9 0.36 21.18 34.19
C PHE A 9 1.41 22.24 34.50
N LYS A 10 1.63 22.54 35.79
CA LYS A 10 2.64 23.48 36.26
C LYS A 10 4.05 23.02 35.92
N ASP A 11 4.34 21.75 36.12
CA ASP A 11 5.62 21.12 35.76
C ASP A 11 5.90 21.25 34.27
N SER A 12 4.88 21.02 33.44
CA SER A 12 4.97 21.15 31.98
C SER A 12 5.27 22.58 31.52
N LEU A 13 4.65 23.57 32.17
CA LEU A 13 4.96 24.98 31.92
C LEU A 13 6.37 25.34 32.40
N PHE A 14 6.81 24.81 33.54
CA PHE A 14 8.16 25.02 34.06
C PHE A 14 9.20 24.51 33.06
N THR A 15 9.03 23.28 32.54
CA THR A 15 9.94 22.72 31.55
C THR A 15 10.03 23.59 30.29
N GLY A 16 8.88 23.96 29.72
CA GLY A 16 8.89 24.66 28.44
C GLY A 16 9.24 26.15 28.48
N PHE A 17 9.03 26.83 29.61
CA PHE A 17 9.28 28.27 29.74
C PHE A 17 10.49 28.64 30.62
N ILE A 18 10.95 27.73 31.49
CA ILE A 18 11.98 28.01 32.49
C ILE A 18 13.19 27.09 32.36
N ASP A 19 13.00 25.76 32.35
CA ASP A 19 14.11 24.79 32.38
C ASP A 19 13.80 23.47 31.65
N ASP A 20 14.33 23.31 30.44
CA ASP A 20 14.18 22.11 29.61
C ASP A 20 14.74 20.82 30.25
N SER A 21 15.64 20.94 31.23
CA SER A 21 16.19 19.76 31.92
C SER A 21 15.21 19.12 32.92
N PHE A 22 14.11 19.81 33.23
CA PHE A 22 13.09 19.31 34.15
C PHE A 22 12.12 18.35 33.44
N GLU A 23 11.96 17.14 33.97
CA GLU A 23 11.08 16.12 33.38
C GLU A 23 9.62 16.42 33.70
N SER A 24 8.78 16.51 32.66
CA SER A 24 7.34 16.80 32.81
C SER A 24 6.52 16.21 31.65
N GLU A 25 5.20 16.38 31.70
CA GLU A 25 4.29 15.81 30.72
C GLU A 25 4.31 16.60 29.39
N THR A 26 4.87 15.99 28.35
CA THR A 26 5.02 16.61 27.01
C THR A 26 3.71 17.11 26.38
N LEU A 27 2.56 16.56 26.80
CA LEU A 27 1.24 16.95 26.28
C LEU A 27 0.93 18.43 26.50
N TYR A 28 1.32 18.98 27.65
CA TYR A 28 0.99 20.37 28.04
C TYR A 28 2.14 21.34 27.83
N GLN A 29 3.35 20.85 27.52
CA GLN A 29 4.50 21.69 27.24
C GLN A 29 4.22 22.59 26.02
N PRO A 30 4.67 23.86 26.05
CA PRO A 30 4.64 24.71 24.88
C PRO A 30 5.52 24.11 23.77
N GLU A 31 5.07 24.18 22.52
CA GLU A 31 5.78 23.61 21.37
C GLU A 31 5.91 24.64 20.23
N LEU A 32 7.11 24.72 19.65
CA LEU A 32 7.33 25.44 18.40
C LEU A 32 6.95 24.56 17.20
N LEU A 33 5.83 24.88 16.56
CA LEU A 33 5.33 24.18 15.39
C LEU A 33 5.89 24.80 14.11
N VAL A 34 6.54 23.97 13.31
CA VAL A 34 7.24 24.36 12.08
C VAL A 34 7.10 23.29 11.01
N ASN A 35 7.17 23.69 9.75
CA ASN A 35 7.32 22.76 8.63
C ASN A 35 8.82 22.45 8.43
N ARG A 36 9.20 21.17 8.44
CA ARG A 36 10.58 20.69 8.20
C ARG A 36 10.58 19.45 7.33
N LYS A 37 11.56 19.36 6.42
CA LYS A 37 11.79 18.17 5.58
C LYS A 37 12.49 17.02 6.34
N LYS A 38 13.40 17.34 7.27
CA LYS A 38 14.18 16.36 8.06
C LYS A 38 14.39 16.85 9.51
N PRO A 39 13.93 16.14 10.54
CA PRO A 39 12.87 15.12 10.46
C PRO A 39 11.58 15.72 9.86
N LYS A 40 10.76 14.90 9.19
CA LYS A 40 9.51 15.36 8.57
C LYS A 40 8.56 15.87 9.67
N LYS A 41 8.24 17.17 9.64
CA LYS A 41 7.26 17.82 10.53
C LYS A 41 6.39 18.75 9.69
N LYS A 42 5.08 18.76 9.95
CA LYS A 42 4.10 19.66 9.33
C LYS A 42 3.23 20.28 10.41
N VAL A 43 2.91 21.56 10.26
CA VAL A 43 1.93 22.26 11.11
C VAL A 43 0.54 21.60 10.96
N LEU A 44 0.21 21.12 9.75
CA LEU A 44 -1.00 20.37 9.43
C LEU A 44 -1.24 19.21 10.40
N THR A 45 -0.20 18.42 10.70
CA THR A 45 -0.33 17.24 11.55
C THR A 45 -0.74 17.61 12.97
N SER A 46 -0.17 18.70 13.51
CA SER A 46 -0.55 19.20 14.84
C SER A 46 -1.98 19.72 14.84
N ILE A 47 -2.39 20.49 13.83
CA ILE A 47 -3.77 21.02 13.74
C ILE A 47 -4.79 19.88 13.63
N ILE A 48 -4.54 18.86 12.80
CA ILE A 48 -5.42 17.68 12.71
C ILE A 48 -5.53 16.99 14.07
N SER A 49 -4.39 16.79 14.76
CA SER A 49 -4.38 16.17 16.08
C SER A 49 -5.19 16.97 17.10
N GLU A 50 -5.11 18.31 17.09
CA GLU A 50 -5.90 19.13 18.00
C GLU A 50 -7.40 19.11 17.66
N LEU A 51 -7.74 19.20 16.37
CA LEU A 51 -9.12 19.12 15.89
C LEU A 51 -9.78 17.80 16.29
N GLU A 52 -9.10 16.67 16.11
CA GLU A 52 -9.63 15.33 16.40
C GLU A 52 -10.00 15.09 17.87
N ASN A 53 -9.37 15.82 18.80
CA ASN A 53 -9.52 15.58 20.25
C ASN A 53 -10.23 16.72 21.01
N CYS A 54 -10.55 17.84 20.35
CA CYS A 54 -11.21 18.98 20.98
C CYS A 54 -12.74 18.79 21.14
N GLU A 55 -13.34 19.51 22.09
CA GLU A 55 -14.80 19.61 22.26
C GLU A 55 -15.41 20.74 21.43
N THR A 56 -14.63 21.78 21.13
CA THR A 56 -15.00 22.95 20.34
C THR A 56 -13.74 23.61 19.78
N PHE A 57 -13.83 24.23 18.61
CA PHE A 57 -12.69 24.89 17.98
C PHE A 57 -13.03 26.28 17.44
N TYR A 58 -12.04 27.17 17.44
CA TYR A 58 -12.13 28.52 16.91
C TYR A 58 -10.93 28.78 15.99
N ILE A 59 -11.17 29.23 14.77
CA ILE A 59 -10.13 29.51 13.78
C ILE A 59 -10.30 30.95 13.31
N SER A 60 -9.27 31.77 13.50
CA SER A 60 -9.20 33.14 13.00
C SER A 60 -7.98 33.27 12.09
N VAL A 61 -8.21 33.32 10.79
CA VAL A 61 -7.15 33.34 9.78
C VAL A 61 -7.39 34.42 8.75
N ALA A 62 -6.34 35.12 8.34
CA ALA A 62 -6.45 36.16 7.33
C ALA A 62 -6.93 35.60 5.99
N PHE A 63 -6.39 34.44 5.57
CA PHE A 63 -6.64 33.86 4.26
C PHE A 63 -7.02 32.39 4.36
N VAL A 64 -7.96 31.99 3.49
CA VAL A 64 -8.30 30.59 3.27
C VAL A 64 -8.22 30.27 1.78
N THR A 65 -7.59 29.14 1.46
CA THR A 65 -7.52 28.59 0.10
C THR A 65 -8.22 27.25 0.04
N THR A 66 -8.67 26.87 -1.16
CA THR A 66 -9.36 25.60 -1.42
C THR A 66 -8.48 24.41 -1.03
N GLY A 67 -7.16 24.48 -1.27
CA GLY A 67 -6.20 23.42 -0.90
C GLY A 67 -6.02 23.29 0.61
N GLY A 68 -6.08 24.40 1.35
CA GLY A 68 -6.06 24.37 2.82
C GLY A 68 -7.30 23.68 3.40
N VAL A 69 -8.48 23.96 2.84
CA VAL A 69 -9.74 23.30 3.23
C VAL A 69 -9.72 21.82 2.82
N ALA A 70 -9.26 21.51 1.61
CA ALA A 70 -9.16 20.13 1.12
C ALA A 70 -8.28 19.25 2.03
N ALA A 71 -7.18 19.79 2.56
CA ALA A 71 -6.33 19.07 3.51
C ALA A 71 -7.02 18.68 4.83
N LEU A 72 -8.07 19.41 5.24
CA LEU A 72 -8.81 19.20 6.50
C LEU A 72 -10.25 18.70 6.30
N ILE A 73 -10.68 18.47 5.06
CA ILE A 73 -12.10 18.25 4.74
C ILE A 73 -12.70 17.02 5.45
N ASN A 74 -11.96 15.91 5.53
CA ASN A 74 -12.39 14.71 6.27
C ASN A 74 -12.40 14.93 7.79
N THR A 75 -11.49 15.75 8.31
CA THR A 75 -11.48 16.12 9.73
C THR A 75 -12.73 16.94 10.05
N PHE A 76 -13.08 17.93 9.21
CA PHE A 76 -14.32 18.68 9.36
C PHE A 76 -15.58 17.80 9.20
N GLU A 77 -15.57 16.83 8.28
CA GLU A 77 -16.65 15.83 8.14
C GLU A 77 -16.85 15.02 9.43
N SER A 78 -15.76 14.50 10.00
CA SER A 78 -15.78 13.74 11.26
C SER A 78 -16.31 14.58 12.41
N LEU A 79 -15.85 15.83 12.55
CA LEU A 79 -16.34 16.74 13.59
C LEU A 79 -17.82 17.10 13.42
N ASN A 80 -18.26 17.29 12.18
CA ASN A 80 -19.67 17.52 11.87
C ASN A 80 -20.53 16.32 12.26
N ASN A 81 -20.07 15.10 11.96
CA ASN A 81 -20.76 13.87 12.32
C ASN A 81 -20.80 13.64 13.84
N LYS A 82 -19.76 14.04 14.57
CA LYS A 82 -19.70 14.03 16.05
C LYS A 82 -20.48 15.18 16.70
N GLY A 83 -20.99 16.14 15.93
CA GLY A 83 -21.70 17.31 16.45
C GLY A 83 -20.81 18.33 17.17
N ILE A 84 -19.49 18.27 16.97
CA ILE A 84 -18.52 19.19 17.58
C ILE A 84 -18.62 20.54 16.89
N LYS A 85 -18.93 21.61 17.63
CA LYS A 85 -19.17 22.94 17.07
C LYS A 85 -17.86 23.68 16.78
N GLY A 86 -17.86 24.47 15.72
CA GLY A 86 -16.73 25.30 15.31
C GLY A 86 -17.13 26.71 14.91
N GLN A 87 -16.25 27.68 15.17
CA GLN A 87 -16.38 29.05 14.67
C GLN A 87 -15.16 29.38 13.80
N ILE A 88 -15.40 29.81 12.57
CA ILE A 88 -14.33 30.18 11.64
C ILE A 88 -14.53 31.63 11.19
N LEU A 89 -13.52 32.45 11.49
CA LEU A 89 -13.41 33.83 11.04
C LEU A 89 -12.34 33.95 9.99
N VAL A 90 -12.70 34.54 8.86
CA VAL A 90 -11.78 34.83 7.75
C VAL A 90 -11.80 36.31 7.41
N SER A 91 -10.86 36.77 6.59
CA SER A 91 -10.77 38.17 6.18
C SER A 91 -10.91 38.35 4.67
N GLN A 92 -11.52 39.47 4.28
CA GLN A 92 -11.50 39.99 2.91
C GLN A 92 -10.21 40.78 2.62
N TYR A 93 -9.30 40.90 3.60
CA TYR A 93 -8.01 41.56 3.42
C TYR A 93 -7.28 41.05 2.17
N LEU A 94 -6.82 41.99 1.33
CA LEU A 94 -6.19 41.73 0.02
C LEU A 94 -7.02 40.85 -0.95
N ASN A 95 -8.28 40.54 -0.63
CA ASN A 95 -9.16 39.63 -1.37
C ASN A 95 -8.50 38.28 -1.76
N PHE A 96 -7.61 37.74 -0.91
CA PHE A 96 -6.94 36.46 -1.17
C PHE A 96 -7.75 35.22 -0.79
N THR A 97 -8.76 35.36 0.06
CA THR A 97 -9.65 34.27 0.44
C THR A 97 -10.41 33.75 -0.80
N GLN A 98 -10.29 32.46 -1.09
CA GLN A 98 -10.90 31.89 -2.29
C GLN A 98 -12.41 31.66 -2.10
N PRO A 99 -13.28 32.14 -3.01
CA PRO A 99 -14.73 31.92 -2.91
C PRO A 99 -15.11 30.43 -2.84
N GLU A 100 -14.40 29.58 -3.60
CA GLU A 100 -14.60 28.13 -3.57
C GLU A 100 -14.26 27.51 -2.20
N ALA A 101 -13.25 28.04 -1.50
CA ALA A 101 -12.92 27.60 -0.16
C ALA A 101 -14.04 27.93 0.85
N LEU A 102 -14.69 29.08 0.69
CA LEU A 102 -15.87 29.45 1.47
C LEU A 102 -17.04 28.51 1.21
N LYS A 103 -17.35 28.21 -0.06
CA LYS A 103 -18.41 27.25 -0.43
C LYS A 103 -18.20 25.89 0.24
N ARG A 104 -16.96 25.40 0.23
CA ARG A 104 -16.58 24.13 0.87
C ARG A 104 -16.64 24.15 2.38
N LEU A 105 -16.39 25.28 3.05
CA LEU A 105 -16.57 25.38 4.49
C LEU A 105 -18.05 25.48 4.88
N SER A 106 -18.86 26.19 4.07
CA SER A 106 -20.29 26.36 4.29
C SER A 106 -21.12 25.08 4.19
N GLN A 107 -20.57 23.98 3.64
CA GLN A 107 -21.26 22.69 3.58
C GLN A 107 -21.41 22.03 4.98
N PHE A 108 -20.59 22.43 5.95
CA PHE A 108 -20.57 21.84 7.30
C PHE A 108 -21.53 22.59 8.22
N LYS A 109 -22.52 21.90 8.78
CA LYS A 109 -23.59 22.51 9.60
C LYS A 109 -23.12 22.89 11.01
N ASN A 110 -22.06 22.25 11.49
CA ASN A 110 -21.44 22.51 12.78
C ASN A 110 -20.52 23.74 12.80
N ILE A 111 -20.22 24.35 11.63
CA ILE A 111 -19.32 25.50 11.50
C ILE A 111 -20.13 26.79 11.31
N ASP A 112 -19.95 27.78 12.19
CA ASP A 112 -20.38 29.16 11.96
C ASP A 112 -19.26 29.93 11.26
N LEU A 113 -19.45 30.21 9.97
CA LEU A 113 -18.46 30.85 9.10
C LEU A 113 -18.79 32.34 8.91
N ARG A 114 -17.84 33.20 9.27
CA ARG A 114 -17.94 34.66 9.14
C ARG A 114 -16.72 35.26 8.47
N ILE A 115 -16.90 36.43 7.85
CA ILE A 115 -15.85 37.16 7.15
C ILE A 115 -15.82 38.64 7.54
N ILE A 116 -14.63 39.13 7.90
CA ILE A 116 -14.38 40.56 8.14
C ILE A 116 -14.16 41.28 6.80
N THR A 117 -14.88 42.37 6.58
CA THR A 117 -14.88 43.11 5.30
C THR A 117 -14.34 44.53 5.38
N LYS A 118 -14.34 45.15 6.56
CA LYS A 118 -14.02 46.58 6.75
C LYS A 118 -12.69 46.85 7.43
N GLU A 119 -12.10 45.85 8.08
CA GLU A 119 -10.87 45.98 8.84
C GLU A 119 -9.74 45.15 8.22
N ASN A 120 -8.51 45.63 8.34
CA ASN A 120 -7.31 44.90 7.91
C ASN A 120 -6.95 43.83 8.94
N SER A 121 -7.84 42.86 9.14
CA SER A 121 -7.58 41.71 10.03
C SER A 121 -6.62 40.75 9.35
N HIS A 122 -5.47 40.52 10.02
CA HIS A 122 -4.40 39.64 9.57
C HIS A 122 -4.05 38.58 10.65
N SER A 123 -5.02 38.27 11.52
CA SER A 123 -4.92 37.27 12.58
C SER A 123 -4.64 35.86 12.03
N LYS A 124 -3.95 35.04 12.83
CA LYS A 124 -3.63 33.63 12.56
C LYS A 124 -3.59 32.88 13.89
N GLY A 125 -4.76 32.48 14.32
CA GLY A 125 -4.99 31.76 15.57
C GLY A 125 -5.86 30.53 15.33
N TYR A 126 -5.43 29.40 15.88
CA TYR A 126 -6.21 28.18 16.00
C TYR A 126 -6.34 27.87 17.48
N ILE A 127 -7.57 27.74 17.96
CA ILE A 127 -7.89 27.62 19.38
C ILE A 127 -8.75 26.37 19.54
N PHE A 128 -8.36 25.51 20.46
CA PHE A 128 -9.01 24.23 20.70
C PHE A 128 -9.37 24.13 22.18
N GLN A 129 -10.65 23.87 22.45
CA GLN A 129 -11.16 23.70 23.80
C GLN A 129 -11.20 22.22 24.17
N TYR A 130 -10.71 21.91 25.36
CA TYR A 130 -10.78 20.62 26.03
C TYR A 130 -11.57 20.79 27.35
N PRO A 131 -11.95 19.69 28.05
CA PRO A 131 -12.74 19.78 29.27
C PRO A 131 -12.16 20.74 30.34
N ASP A 132 -10.85 20.68 30.57
CA ASP A 132 -10.19 21.42 31.66
C ASP A 132 -9.15 22.48 31.20
N TYR A 133 -8.88 22.57 29.89
CA TYR A 133 -7.86 23.44 29.33
C TYR A 133 -8.11 23.79 27.86
N TYR A 134 -7.27 24.67 27.31
CA TYR A 134 -7.26 25.09 25.92
C TYR A 134 -5.87 24.91 25.34
N ASN A 135 -5.81 24.55 24.06
CA ASN A 135 -4.59 24.66 23.26
C ASN A 135 -4.72 25.83 22.28
N LEU A 136 -3.77 26.75 22.36
CA LEU A 136 -3.69 27.95 21.53
C LEU A 136 -2.51 27.79 20.56
N ILE A 137 -2.76 27.82 19.26
CA ILE A 137 -1.74 27.87 18.23
C ILE A 137 -1.79 29.24 17.57
N ILE A 138 -0.79 30.07 17.81
CA ILE A 138 -0.71 31.45 17.29
C ILE A 138 0.60 31.60 16.52
N GLY A 139 0.55 32.20 15.32
CA GLY A 139 1.75 32.39 14.54
C GLY A 139 1.56 32.98 13.14
N SER A 140 2.18 32.33 12.17
CA SER A 140 2.29 32.81 10.78
C SER A 140 1.43 32.02 9.79
N SER A 141 0.84 30.91 10.23
CA SER A 141 0.17 29.99 9.31
C SER A 141 -1.30 30.32 9.06
N ASN A 142 -1.59 30.70 7.82
CA ASN A 142 -2.98 30.77 7.31
C ASN A 142 -3.53 29.37 7.01
N LEU A 143 -4.83 29.27 6.75
CA LEU A 143 -5.46 28.03 6.29
C LEU A 143 -5.22 27.84 4.79
N THR A 144 -3.94 27.65 4.45
CA THR A 144 -3.47 27.36 3.10
C THR A 144 -2.60 26.12 3.09
N GLN A 145 -2.68 25.34 2.00
CA GLN A 145 -1.98 24.06 1.88
C GLN A 145 -0.47 24.19 2.11
N SER A 146 0.13 25.26 1.55
CA SER A 146 1.55 25.56 1.67
C SER A 146 1.95 26.00 3.08
N ALA A 147 1.15 26.86 3.74
CA ALA A 147 1.41 27.28 5.13
C ALA A 147 1.33 26.07 6.08
N LEU A 148 0.38 25.18 5.87
CA LEU A 148 0.23 24.02 6.74
C LEU A 148 1.31 22.94 6.52
N SER A 149 2.05 22.95 5.40
CA SER A 149 2.88 21.81 4.99
C SER A 149 4.31 22.10 4.55
N THR A 150 4.56 23.20 3.82
CA THR A 150 5.84 23.42 3.09
C THR A 150 6.52 24.73 3.41
N ASN A 151 5.77 25.82 3.59
CA ASN A 151 6.32 27.13 3.89
C ASN A 151 7.08 27.13 5.21
N LYS A 152 8.09 28.00 5.33
CA LYS A 152 8.77 28.21 6.60
C LYS A 152 7.86 29.02 7.52
N GLU A 153 7.13 28.30 8.35
CA GLU A 153 6.17 28.85 9.29
C GLU A 153 6.66 28.68 10.72
N TRP A 154 6.43 29.68 11.56
CA TRP A 154 6.61 29.62 13.01
C TRP A 154 5.26 29.81 13.67
N ASN A 155 4.82 28.80 14.42
CA ASN A 155 3.66 28.91 15.29
C ASN A 155 4.02 28.43 16.69
N MET A 156 3.52 29.12 17.70
CA MET A 156 3.66 28.73 19.08
C MET A 156 2.38 28.00 19.50
N LYS A 157 2.50 26.74 19.92
CA LYS A 157 1.46 26.02 20.63
C LYS A 157 1.64 26.27 22.12
N VAL A 158 0.59 26.71 22.80
CA VAL A 158 0.57 26.91 24.26
C VAL A 158 -0.68 26.26 24.83
N SER A 159 -0.49 25.43 25.83
CA SER A 159 -1.58 24.87 26.63
C SER A 159 -1.87 25.80 27.80
N ALA A 160 -3.13 26.14 28.05
CA ALA A 160 -3.51 27.02 29.15
C ALA A 160 -4.88 26.65 29.72
N ARG A 161 -5.09 26.80 31.03
CA ARG A 161 -6.41 26.55 31.64
C ARG A 161 -7.46 27.54 31.15
N ASP A 162 -8.71 27.11 31.18
CA ASP A 162 -9.90 27.92 30.89
C ASP A 162 -9.96 29.25 31.68
N SER A 163 -9.55 29.20 32.94
CA SER A 163 -9.48 30.33 33.90
C SER A 163 -8.22 31.20 33.74
N SER A 164 -7.32 30.86 32.82
CA SER A 164 -6.08 31.61 32.63
C SER A 164 -6.31 32.96 31.96
N SER A 165 -5.51 33.96 32.35
CA SER A 165 -5.62 35.31 31.78
C SER A 165 -5.41 35.35 30.25
N ILE A 166 -4.57 34.47 29.72
CA ILE A 166 -4.29 34.43 28.28
C ILE A 166 -5.47 33.88 27.48
N VAL A 167 -6.12 32.82 27.95
CA VAL A 167 -7.30 32.22 27.30
C VAL A 167 -8.44 33.23 27.28
N LEU A 168 -8.73 33.87 28.43
CA LEU A 168 -9.78 34.89 28.51
C LEU A 168 -9.56 36.04 27.52
N LYS A 169 -8.31 36.54 27.40
CA LYS A 169 -7.98 37.61 26.44
C LYS A 169 -8.16 37.15 24.99
N VAL A 170 -7.64 35.97 24.65
CA VAL A 170 -7.69 35.45 23.28
C VAL A 170 -9.12 35.14 22.84
N ILE A 171 -9.92 34.51 23.70
CA ILE A 171 -11.33 34.21 23.40
C ILE A 171 -12.14 35.50 23.30
N ASN A 172 -11.97 36.47 24.20
CA ASN A 172 -12.70 37.74 24.13
C ASN A 172 -12.36 38.51 22.84
N GLU A 173 -11.08 38.56 22.46
CA GLU A 173 -10.66 39.19 21.20
C GLU A 173 -11.27 38.48 20.00
N PHE A 174 -11.22 37.14 19.98
CA PHE A 174 -11.85 36.35 18.92
C PHE A 174 -13.35 36.63 18.81
N GLN A 175 -14.09 36.64 19.92
CA GLN A 175 -15.54 36.86 19.91
C GLN A 175 -15.90 38.27 19.44
N ASN A 176 -15.14 39.29 19.86
CA ASN A 176 -15.32 40.66 19.37
C ASN A 176 -15.19 40.73 17.85
N ASP A 177 -14.11 40.16 17.30
CA ASP A 177 -13.86 40.11 15.85
C ASP A 177 -14.92 39.28 15.11
N PHE A 178 -15.34 38.16 15.72
CA PHE A 178 -16.33 37.25 15.15
C PHE A 178 -17.72 37.90 15.08
N ASP A 179 -18.10 38.68 16.08
CA ASP A 179 -19.36 39.42 16.11
C ASP A 179 -19.40 40.60 15.13
N LEU A 180 -18.24 41.19 14.83
CA LEU A 180 -18.10 42.17 13.74
C LEU A 180 -18.14 41.52 12.35
N GLY A 181 -17.81 40.23 12.26
CA GLY A 181 -17.79 39.46 11.02
C GLY A 181 -19.17 39.30 10.38
N LYS A 182 -19.24 39.45 9.06
CA LYS A 182 -20.48 39.17 8.30
C LYS A 182 -20.62 37.66 8.12
N LYS A 183 -21.81 37.11 8.34
CA LYS A 183 -22.10 35.70 8.04
C LYS A 183 -21.93 35.40 6.55
N VAL A 184 -21.21 34.33 6.25
CA VAL A 184 -20.99 33.87 4.87
C VAL A 184 -22.20 33.08 4.40
N THR A 185 -22.94 33.64 3.44
CA THR A 185 -24.10 33.03 2.79
C THR A 185 -23.83 32.83 1.30
N ASP A 186 -24.61 31.98 0.63
CA ASP A 186 -24.48 31.76 -0.83
C ASP A 186 -24.59 33.06 -1.64
N ALA A 187 -25.48 33.96 -1.22
CA ALA A 187 -25.62 35.29 -1.80
C ALA A 187 -24.33 36.13 -1.63
N TYR A 188 -23.75 36.13 -0.42
CA TYR A 188 -22.49 36.83 -0.19
C TYR A 188 -21.34 36.25 -1.02
N ILE A 189 -21.22 34.92 -1.10
CA ILE A 189 -20.18 34.26 -1.89
C ILE A 189 -20.30 34.66 -3.36
N SER A 190 -21.52 34.71 -3.91
CA SER A 190 -21.76 35.11 -5.29
C SER A 190 -21.30 36.55 -5.56
N ASP A 191 -21.63 37.49 -4.69
CA ASP A 191 -21.18 38.89 -4.78
C ASP A 191 -19.65 39.00 -4.66
N TYR A 192 -19.05 38.25 -3.73
CA TYR A 192 -17.62 38.27 -3.47
C TYR A 192 -16.81 37.65 -4.63
N GLU A 193 -17.36 36.64 -5.30
CA GLU A 193 -16.71 35.98 -6.43
C GLU A 193 -16.43 36.95 -7.58
N GLU A 194 -17.28 37.96 -7.81
CA GLU A 194 -17.02 39.01 -8.79
C GLU A 194 -15.82 39.90 -8.39
N ILE A 195 -15.74 40.27 -7.12
CA ILE A 195 -14.64 41.08 -6.58
C ILE A 195 -13.32 40.32 -6.72
N TYR A 196 -13.34 39.04 -6.33
CA TYR A 196 -12.20 38.13 -6.44
C TYR A 196 -11.71 37.99 -7.90
N LYS A 197 -12.63 37.72 -8.83
CA LYS A 197 -12.30 37.59 -10.27
C LYS A 197 -11.70 38.86 -10.85
N LYS A 198 -12.26 40.05 -10.54
CA LYS A 198 -11.73 41.35 -10.99
C LYS A 198 -10.29 41.54 -10.53
N GLN A 199 -9.98 41.21 -9.28
CA GLN A 199 -8.62 41.34 -8.76
C GLN A 199 -7.65 40.34 -9.39
N LEU A 200 -8.09 39.08 -9.60
CA LEU A 200 -7.27 38.05 -10.24
C LEU A 200 -6.86 38.46 -11.67
N LEU A 201 -7.76 39.12 -12.40
CA LEU A 201 -7.49 39.67 -13.73
C LEU A 201 -6.45 40.80 -13.68
N VAL A 202 -6.50 41.66 -12.67
CA VAL A 202 -5.49 42.72 -12.46
C VAL A 202 -4.11 42.13 -12.19
N TYR A 203 -4.01 41.13 -11.31
CA TYR A 203 -2.76 40.42 -11.04
C TYR A 203 -2.22 39.69 -12.28
N LYS A 204 -3.07 38.98 -13.03
CA LYS A 204 -2.64 38.33 -14.28
C LYS A 204 -2.14 39.34 -15.31
N LYS A 205 -2.79 40.51 -15.40
CA LYS A 205 -2.39 41.55 -16.35
C LYS A 205 -1.03 42.15 -16.00
N SER A 206 -0.75 42.41 -14.71
CA SER A 206 0.56 42.89 -14.28
C SER A 206 1.66 41.85 -14.49
N GLU A 207 1.39 40.57 -14.24
CA GLU A 207 2.33 39.46 -14.48
C GLU A 207 2.62 39.24 -15.97
N ILE A 208 1.62 39.39 -16.84
CA ILE A 208 1.78 39.36 -18.30
C ILE A 208 2.60 40.57 -18.80
N GLU A 209 2.41 41.75 -18.21
CA GLU A 209 3.18 42.94 -18.57
C GLU A 209 4.66 42.83 -18.12
N LEU A 210 4.92 42.20 -16.96
CA LEU A 210 6.26 41.86 -16.49
C LEU A 210 6.95 40.79 -17.36
N SER A 211 6.21 39.80 -17.86
CA SER A 211 6.76 38.69 -18.67
C SER A 211 6.94 39.03 -20.15
N LYS A 212 6.23 40.03 -20.69
CA LYS A 212 6.43 40.53 -22.07
C LYS A 212 7.83 41.12 -22.34
N GLY A 213 8.63 41.38 -21.31
CA GLY A 213 10.03 41.81 -21.41
C GLY A 213 11.07 40.69 -21.53
N LEU A 214 10.67 39.42 -21.43
CA LEU A 214 11.56 38.26 -21.51
C LEU A 214 11.28 37.50 -22.82
N ASN A 215 12.23 37.54 -23.77
CA ASN A 215 12.25 36.63 -24.93
C ASN A 215 11.98 35.19 -24.44
N LYS A 216 11.23 34.37 -25.20
CA LYS A 216 10.97 32.94 -24.90
C LYS A 216 12.29 32.22 -24.53
N VAL A 217 12.59 32.19 -23.23
CA VAL A 217 13.77 31.52 -22.70
C VAL A 217 13.49 30.03 -22.84
N ILE A 218 14.36 29.30 -23.54
CA ILE A 218 14.34 27.84 -23.54
C ILE A 218 14.37 27.40 -22.08
N THR A 219 13.32 26.71 -21.63
CA THR A 219 13.22 26.27 -20.23
C THR A 219 14.46 25.45 -19.89
N PRO A 220 15.28 25.84 -18.90
CA PRO A 220 16.45 25.06 -18.52
C PRO A 220 16.03 23.71 -17.94
N PRO A 221 16.88 22.67 -18.01
CA PRO A 221 16.60 21.40 -17.37
C PRO A 221 16.43 21.58 -15.86
N ASN A 222 15.49 20.84 -15.26
CA ASN A 222 15.30 20.84 -13.80
C ASN A 222 16.37 20.00 -13.07
N SER A 223 16.40 20.05 -11.73
CA SER A 223 17.38 19.35 -10.88
C SER A 223 17.52 17.86 -11.23
N MET A 224 16.38 17.16 -11.35
CA MET A 224 16.34 15.75 -11.72
C MET A 224 16.87 15.49 -13.13
N GLN A 225 16.51 16.34 -14.09
CA GLN A 225 17.00 16.21 -15.46
C GLN A 225 18.51 16.40 -15.51
N ILE A 226 19.07 17.34 -14.75
CA ILE A 226 20.52 17.53 -14.63
C ILE A 226 21.18 16.25 -14.10
N GLU A 227 20.70 15.70 -12.99
CA GLU A 227 21.22 14.45 -12.41
C GLU A 227 21.14 13.27 -13.40
N ALA A 228 20.03 13.14 -14.12
CA ALA A 228 19.86 12.09 -15.13
C ALA A 228 20.81 12.27 -16.33
N LEU A 229 21.02 13.51 -16.79
CA LEU A 229 21.93 13.84 -17.89
C LEU A 229 23.39 13.53 -17.52
N GLU A 230 23.82 13.89 -16.31
CA GLU A 230 25.15 13.57 -15.79
C GLU A 230 25.38 12.05 -15.72
N ASN A 231 24.38 11.29 -15.27
CA ASN A 231 24.48 9.84 -15.22
C ASN A 231 24.54 9.19 -16.61
N LEU A 232 23.78 9.70 -17.58
CA LEU A 232 23.86 9.25 -18.97
C LEU A 232 25.23 9.53 -19.59
N GLU A 233 25.80 10.71 -19.34
CA GLU A 233 27.16 11.05 -19.77
C GLU A 233 28.20 10.12 -19.13
N ASN A 234 28.10 9.87 -17.83
CA ASN A 234 28.96 8.93 -17.12
C ASN A 234 28.89 7.50 -17.68
N LEU A 235 27.70 7.02 -18.08
CA LEU A 235 27.55 5.72 -18.73
C LEU A 235 28.25 5.68 -20.09
N ARG A 236 28.13 6.75 -20.89
CA ARG A 236 28.83 6.88 -22.17
C ARG A 236 30.35 6.91 -22.01
N LEU A 237 30.86 7.63 -21.00
CA LEU A 237 32.29 7.65 -20.66
C LEU A 237 32.81 6.27 -20.25
N LYS A 238 31.96 5.42 -19.67
CA LYS A 238 32.23 4.01 -19.37
C LYS A 238 32.02 3.07 -20.57
N ASN A 239 31.90 3.61 -21.79
CA ASN A 239 31.65 2.88 -23.03
C ASN A 239 30.38 2.00 -23.00
N LYS A 240 29.34 2.40 -22.26
CA LYS A 240 28.02 1.75 -22.31
C LYS A 240 27.24 2.28 -23.50
N GLY A 241 26.73 1.38 -24.33
CA GLY A 241 25.95 1.71 -25.54
C GLY A 241 24.44 1.76 -25.33
N LYS A 242 23.93 1.35 -24.16
CA LYS A 242 22.50 1.32 -23.85
C LYS A 242 22.23 1.79 -22.43
N ALA A 243 21.09 2.43 -22.22
CA ALA A 243 20.63 2.83 -20.90
C ALA A 243 19.11 2.86 -20.79
N LEU A 244 18.60 2.70 -19.56
CA LEU A 244 17.18 2.82 -19.20
C LEU A 244 16.99 3.94 -18.18
N ILE A 245 15.99 4.81 -18.41
CA ILE A 245 15.52 5.80 -17.45
C ILE A 245 14.14 5.39 -16.96
N ILE A 246 13.98 5.30 -15.64
CA ILE A 246 12.72 5.05 -14.98
C ILE A 246 12.22 6.38 -14.41
N SER A 247 11.08 6.88 -14.89
CA SER A 247 10.59 8.19 -14.47
C SER A 247 9.07 8.23 -14.37
N ALA A 248 8.58 8.66 -13.21
CA ALA A 248 7.16 8.84 -12.94
C ALA A 248 6.46 9.64 -14.04
N THR A 249 5.19 9.34 -14.27
CA THR A 249 4.36 10.09 -15.22
C THR A 249 4.28 11.57 -14.82
N GLY A 250 4.47 12.47 -15.80
CA GLY A 250 4.35 13.92 -15.56
C GLY A 250 5.67 14.65 -15.23
N THR A 251 6.80 13.95 -15.13
CA THR A 251 8.13 14.53 -14.81
C THR A 251 8.87 15.16 -16.01
N GLY A 252 8.29 15.08 -17.22
CA GLY A 252 8.90 15.66 -18.43
C GLY A 252 9.91 14.75 -19.16
N LYS A 253 9.62 13.43 -19.26
CA LYS A 253 10.45 12.44 -20.01
C LYS A 253 10.87 12.92 -21.41
N THR A 254 9.94 13.51 -22.16
CA THR A 254 10.20 14.02 -23.51
C THR A 254 11.21 15.18 -23.53
N TYR A 255 11.16 16.07 -22.54
CA TYR A 255 12.16 17.14 -22.39
C TYR A 255 13.53 16.57 -22.02
N LEU A 256 13.57 15.61 -21.09
CA LEU A 256 14.81 14.92 -20.72
C LEU A 256 15.48 14.26 -21.94
N ALA A 257 14.69 13.54 -22.75
CA ALA A 257 15.17 12.92 -23.99
C ALA A 257 15.75 13.96 -24.97
N ALA A 258 15.09 15.10 -25.11
CA ALA A 258 15.54 16.17 -26.01
C ALA A 258 16.82 16.85 -25.51
N PHE A 259 16.95 17.12 -24.21
CA PHE A 259 18.18 17.66 -23.63
C PHE A 259 19.35 16.67 -23.76
N ASP A 260 19.08 15.39 -23.53
CA ASP A 260 20.09 14.36 -23.67
C ASP A 260 20.53 14.17 -25.12
N ALA A 261 19.59 14.16 -26.07
CA ALA A 261 19.90 14.17 -27.50
C ALA A 261 20.71 15.42 -27.89
N LYS A 262 20.45 16.58 -27.28
CA LYS A 262 21.22 17.80 -27.54
C LYS A 262 22.65 17.70 -27.03
N SER A 263 22.84 17.10 -25.85
CA SER A 263 24.16 16.80 -25.29
C SER A 263 24.94 15.78 -26.14
N PHE A 264 24.27 14.70 -26.55
CA PHE A 264 24.86 13.67 -27.41
C PHE A 264 25.15 14.15 -28.84
N ASN A 265 24.36 15.11 -29.34
CA ASN A 265 24.45 15.72 -30.67
C ASN A 265 24.55 14.70 -31.85
N PRO A 266 23.54 13.83 -32.05
CA PRO A 266 23.55 12.84 -33.12
C PRO A 266 23.38 13.48 -34.51
N ASN A 267 23.91 12.84 -35.56
CA ASN A 267 23.57 13.22 -36.93
C ASN A 267 22.21 12.65 -37.31
N LYS A 268 21.97 11.37 -36.99
CA LYS A 268 20.69 10.69 -37.22
C LYS A 268 20.09 10.16 -35.92
N LEU A 269 18.85 10.54 -35.62
CA LEU A 269 18.11 10.10 -34.44
C LEU A 269 16.79 9.43 -34.82
N LEU A 270 16.45 8.34 -34.15
CA LEU A 270 15.12 7.72 -34.22
C LEU A 270 14.43 7.81 -32.85
N PHE A 271 13.28 8.47 -32.79
CA PHE A 271 12.42 8.51 -31.61
C PHE A 271 11.20 7.62 -31.85
N VAL A 272 11.10 6.53 -31.07
CA VAL A 272 10.08 5.50 -31.23
C VAL A 272 9.08 5.55 -30.09
N VAL A 273 7.79 5.55 -30.45
CA VAL A 273 6.66 5.54 -29.51
C VAL A 273 5.57 4.55 -29.95
N HIS A 274 4.55 4.33 -29.11
CA HIS A 274 3.44 3.44 -29.46
C HIS A 274 2.29 4.13 -30.21
N ARG A 275 2.11 5.45 -30.09
CA ARG A 275 1.02 6.22 -30.73
C ARG A 275 1.53 7.42 -31.54
N ARG A 276 0.88 7.68 -32.68
CA ARG A 276 1.22 8.77 -33.60
C ARG A 276 1.12 10.16 -32.96
N ASN A 277 0.12 10.41 -32.10
CA ASN A 277 -0.05 11.71 -31.44
C ASN A 277 1.11 12.03 -30.48
N ILE A 278 1.65 11.01 -29.80
CA ILE A 278 2.82 11.15 -28.94
C ILE A 278 4.05 11.47 -29.78
N ALA A 279 4.24 10.81 -30.93
CA ALA A 279 5.34 11.07 -31.84
C ALA A 279 5.33 12.54 -32.31
N LYS A 280 4.15 13.05 -32.68
CA LYS A 280 3.97 14.45 -33.11
C LYS A 280 4.27 15.43 -31.98
N LYS A 281 3.76 15.20 -30.76
CA LYS A 281 4.05 16.05 -29.59
C LYS A 281 5.54 16.05 -29.26
N ALA A 282 6.20 14.88 -29.27
CA ALA A 282 7.63 14.76 -29.04
C ALA A 282 8.45 15.52 -30.08
N MET A 283 8.08 15.43 -31.36
CA MET A 283 8.71 16.20 -32.43
C MET A 283 8.63 17.71 -32.15
N THR A 284 7.47 18.23 -31.77
CA THR A 284 7.30 19.65 -31.42
C THR A 284 8.19 20.05 -30.23
N THR A 285 8.32 19.20 -29.21
CA THR A 285 9.23 19.44 -28.07
C THR A 285 10.68 19.49 -28.53
N PHE A 286 11.13 18.55 -29.35
CA PHE A 286 12.50 18.56 -29.89
C PHE A 286 12.76 19.80 -30.75
N GLN A 287 11.81 20.21 -31.60
CA GLN A 287 11.91 21.44 -32.39
C GLN A 287 12.11 22.68 -31.49
N SER A 288 11.43 22.74 -30.34
CA SER A 288 11.59 23.87 -29.41
C SER A 288 12.99 23.96 -28.76
N ILE A 289 13.70 22.84 -28.64
CA ILE A 289 15.02 22.74 -27.98
C ILE A 289 16.19 22.87 -28.96
N PHE A 290 16.03 22.31 -30.17
CA PHE A 290 17.04 22.33 -31.23
C PHE A 290 16.89 23.52 -32.20
N GLY A 291 15.71 24.17 -32.23
CA GLY A 291 15.43 25.23 -33.19
C GLY A 291 15.64 24.75 -34.62
N ASN A 292 16.38 25.52 -35.42
CA ASN A 292 16.66 25.21 -36.83
C ASN A 292 17.95 24.40 -37.05
N SER A 293 18.57 23.85 -35.99
CA SER A 293 19.87 23.15 -36.11
C SER A 293 19.79 21.75 -36.73
N LYS A 294 18.61 21.11 -36.70
CA LYS A 294 18.37 19.75 -37.20
C LYS A 294 17.00 19.68 -37.87
N SER A 295 16.90 18.97 -38.99
CA SER A 295 15.63 18.68 -39.66
C SER A 295 14.88 17.54 -38.94
N MET A 296 13.56 17.63 -38.82
CA MET A 296 12.75 16.66 -38.07
C MET A 296 11.52 16.25 -38.90
N GLY A 297 11.23 14.96 -38.93
CA GLY A 297 10.12 14.41 -39.71
C GLY A 297 9.34 13.31 -38.99
N LEU A 298 8.06 13.17 -39.38
CA LEU A 298 7.15 12.16 -38.85
C LEU A 298 7.08 10.96 -39.81
N TYR A 299 7.37 9.76 -39.29
CA TYR A 299 7.32 8.49 -40.01
C TYR A 299 6.26 7.58 -39.40
N SER A 300 4.99 7.80 -39.79
CA SER A 300 3.87 7.06 -39.21
C SER A 300 2.65 7.06 -40.13
N GLY A 301 2.14 5.86 -40.46
CA GLY A 301 0.97 5.67 -41.31
C GLY A 301 1.23 6.09 -42.77
N GLN A 302 0.47 7.08 -43.26
CA GLN A 302 0.56 7.62 -44.62
C GLN A 302 1.66 8.70 -44.77
N GLN A 303 2.08 9.36 -43.68
CA GLN A 303 3.19 10.31 -43.70
C GLN A 303 4.51 9.57 -43.42
N ARG A 304 5.47 9.71 -44.34
CA ARG A 304 6.71 8.92 -44.37
C ARG A 304 7.89 9.80 -44.77
N GLU A 305 8.22 10.76 -43.91
CA GLU A 305 9.35 11.66 -44.12
C GLU A 305 10.66 10.92 -43.79
N LEU A 306 11.40 10.50 -44.83
CA LEU A 306 12.63 9.70 -44.71
C LEU A 306 13.91 10.55 -44.63
N GLU A 307 13.89 11.73 -45.28
CA GLU A 307 15.05 12.60 -45.48
C GLU A 307 15.21 13.65 -44.35
N SER A 308 15.04 13.23 -43.09
CA SER A 308 15.24 14.10 -41.92
C SER A 308 16.43 13.65 -41.09
N ASP A 309 17.01 14.56 -40.31
CA ASP A 309 18.04 14.23 -39.34
C ASP A 309 17.42 13.41 -38.21
N PHE A 310 16.30 13.88 -37.66
CA PHE A 310 15.57 13.20 -36.60
C PHE A 310 14.22 12.68 -37.12
N ILE A 311 13.98 11.38 -36.93
CA ILE A 311 12.76 10.70 -37.35
C ILE A 311 11.94 10.32 -36.12
N PHE A 312 10.67 10.70 -36.10
CA PHE A 312 9.71 10.34 -35.07
C PHE A 312 8.73 9.31 -35.62
N SER A 313 8.72 8.09 -35.05
CA SER A 313 7.96 6.97 -35.60
C SER A 313 7.13 6.24 -34.54
N THR A 314 6.07 5.59 -35.01
CA THR A 314 5.42 4.54 -34.22
C THR A 314 6.16 3.21 -34.37
N VAL A 315 6.22 2.41 -33.31
CA VAL A 315 6.82 1.07 -33.33
C VAL A 315 6.16 0.18 -34.38
N GLN A 316 4.82 0.25 -34.50
CA GLN A 316 4.04 -0.54 -35.46
C GLN A 316 4.39 -0.22 -36.92
N THR A 317 4.86 1.00 -37.21
CA THR A 317 5.26 1.39 -38.56
C THR A 317 6.69 0.94 -38.85
N ILE A 318 7.64 1.30 -37.97
CA ILE A 318 9.07 1.04 -38.22
C ILE A 318 9.46 -0.43 -38.10
N SER A 319 8.74 -1.24 -37.30
CA SER A 319 9.04 -2.66 -37.08
C SER A 319 8.65 -3.60 -38.22
N LYS A 320 7.90 -3.13 -39.23
CA LYS A 320 7.54 -3.95 -40.39
C LYS A 320 8.77 -4.12 -41.29
N SER A 321 9.06 -5.35 -41.72
CA SER A 321 10.29 -5.68 -42.48
C SER A 321 10.49 -4.78 -43.70
N ASN A 322 9.43 -4.51 -44.47
CA ASN A 322 9.48 -3.65 -45.65
C ASN A 322 9.84 -2.18 -45.36
N HIS A 323 9.71 -1.71 -44.11
CA HIS A 323 10.12 -0.38 -43.66
C HIS A 323 11.47 -0.41 -42.96
N LEU A 324 11.68 -1.42 -42.12
CA LEU A 324 12.91 -1.64 -41.36
C LEU A 324 14.12 -1.81 -42.29
N GLU A 325 13.97 -2.59 -43.37
CA GLU A 325 15.01 -2.84 -44.39
C GLU A 325 15.30 -1.64 -45.30
N GLN A 326 14.51 -0.56 -45.23
CA GLN A 326 14.80 0.68 -45.97
C GLN A 326 15.96 1.47 -45.36
N PHE A 327 16.27 1.20 -44.09
CA PHE A 327 17.35 1.86 -43.37
C PHE A 327 18.50 0.88 -43.18
N ALA A 328 19.74 1.32 -43.39
CA ALA A 328 20.91 0.54 -43.00
C ALA A 328 20.91 0.30 -41.48
N THR A 329 21.47 -0.83 -41.02
CA THR A 329 21.52 -1.17 -39.59
C THR A 329 22.25 -0.11 -38.74
N SER A 330 23.17 0.65 -39.34
CA SER A 330 23.92 1.74 -38.69
C SER A 330 23.41 3.13 -39.04
N TYR A 331 22.22 3.25 -39.65
CA TYR A 331 21.70 4.54 -40.14
C TYR A 331 21.47 5.56 -39.01
N PHE A 332 20.99 5.10 -37.85
CA PHE A 332 20.73 5.95 -36.69
C PHE A 332 21.91 5.91 -35.71
N ASP A 333 22.42 7.09 -35.31
CA ASP A 333 23.43 7.23 -34.26
C ASP A 333 22.82 7.04 -32.87
N TYR A 334 21.57 7.50 -32.72
CA TYR A 334 20.86 7.49 -31.45
C TYR A 334 19.42 7.01 -31.65
N ILE A 335 19.01 5.97 -30.91
CA ILE A 335 17.62 5.53 -30.84
C ILE A 335 17.07 5.76 -29.43
N ILE A 336 15.89 6.36 -29.34
CA ILE A 336 15.16 6.59 -28.10
C ILE A 336 13.81 5.88 -28.16
N PHE A 337 13.52 5.02 -27.19
CA PHE A 337 12.23 4.37 -27.02
C PHE A 337 11.48 5.00 -25.83
N ASP A 338 10.34 5.66 -26.10
CA ASP A 338 9.43 6.08 -25.03
C ASP A 338 8.43 4.96 -24.71
N GLU A 339 8.00 4.90 -23.45
CA GLU A 339 7.21 3.81 -22.88
C GLU A 339 7.84 2.43 -23.17
N SER A 340 9.14 2.34 -22.89
CA SER A 340 9.97 1.14 -23.10
C SER A 340 9.52 -0.09 -22.31
N HIS A 341 8.56 0.04 -21.38
CA HIS A 341 7.91 -1.15 -20.81
C HIS A 341 7.26 -2.01 -21.89
N ARG A 342 6.90 -1.45 -23.05
CA ARG A 342 6.41 -2.22 -24.20
C ARG A 342 7.53 -2.91 -25.01
N SER A 343 8.81 -2.67 -24.69
CA SER A 343 9.96 -3.10 -25.51
C SER A 343 10.20 -4.59 -25.60
N SER A 344 9.55 -5.39 -24.76
CA SER A 344 9.57 -6.86 -24.87
C SER A 344 8.60 -7.42 -25.91
N ALA A 345 7.71 -6.60 -26.48
CA ALA A 345 6.88 -7.04 -27.59
C ALA A 345 7.75 -7.28 -28.84
N ASP A 346 7.41 -8.30 -29.64
CA ASP A 346 8.16 -8.67 -30.85
C ASP A 346 8.45 -7.49 -31.78
N SER A 347 7.52 -6.53 -31.87
CA SER A 347 7.69 -5.32 -32.68
C SER A 347 8.86 -4.45 -32.22
N TYR A 348 9.08 -4.30 -30.91
CA TYR A 348 10.22 -3.54 -30.38
C TYR A 348 11.52 -4.35 -30.48
N LEU A 349 11.47 -5.64 -30.14
CA LEU A 349 12.64 -6.53 -30.25
C LEU A 349 13.20 -6.56 -31.68
N LYS A 350 12.34 -6.56 -32.70
CA LYS A 350 12.75 -6.45 -34.12
C LYS A 350 13.55 -5.18 -34.39
N VAL A 351 13.14 -4.04 -33.85
CA VAL A 351 13.83 -2.75 -34.02
C VAL A 351 15.16 -2.74 -33.26
N ILE A 352 15.15 -3.20 -32.00
CA ILE A 352 16.33 -3.25 -31.12
C ILE A 352 17.40 -4.20 -31.69
N ASN A 353 16.99 -5.35 -32.23
CA ASN A 353 17.92 -6.36 -32.76
C ASN A 353 18.47 -6.00 -34.14
N TYR A 354 17.73 -5.21 -34.94
CA TYR A 354 18.15 -4.80 -36.27
C TYR A 354 19.14 -3.63 -36.26
N PHE A 355 18.79 -2.55 -35.56
CA PHE A 355 19.63 -1.35 -35.54
C PHE A 355 20.79 -1.47 -34.56
N LYS A 356 21.95 -0.91 -34.94
CA LYS A 356 23.18 -0.86 -34.14
C LYS A 356 23.62 0.60 -33.94
N PRO A 357 22.87 1.40 -33.16
CA PRO A 357 23.22 2.78 -32.91
C PRO A 357 24.44 2.90 -31.99
N ARG A 358 25.05 4.09 -31.95
CA ARG A 358 26.11 4.42 -30.98
C ARG A 358 25.57 4.48 -29.55
N PHE A 359 24.31 4.89 -29.39
CA PHE A 359 23.62 4.87 -28.12
C PHE A 359 22.14 4.51 -28.28
N LEU A 360 21.59 3.78 -27.32
CA LEU A 360 20.18 3.41 -27.27
C LEU A 360 19.62 3.74 -25.89
N LEU A 361 18.59 4.58 -25.84
CA LEU A 361 17.94 5.00 -24.61
C LEU A 361 16.52 4.47 -24.53
N GLY A 362 16.19 3.82 -23.42
CA GLY A 362 14.82 3.50 -23.04
C GLY A 362 14.31 4.45 -21.97
N MET A 363 13.06 4.86 -22.07
CA MET A 363 12.37 5.60 -21.01
C MET A 363 11.06 4.90 -20.67
N THR A 364 10.79 4.71 -19.39
CA THR A 364 9.53 4.14 -18.93
C THR A 364 9.14 4.69 -17.56
N ALA A 365 7.85 4.68 -17.23
CA ALA A 365 7.43 4.91 -15.85
C ALA A 365 7.44 3.62 -15.02
N THR A 366 7.37 2.46 -15.69
CA THR A 366 7.00 1.19 -15.07
C THR A 366 7.83 0.08 -15.70
N PRO A 367 9.08 -0.14 -15.27
CA PRO A 367 9.94 -1.17 -15.85
C PRO A 367 9.44 -2.59 -15.48
N ASP A 368 8.83 -2.74 -14.30
CA ASP A 368 8.36 -4.01 -13.80
C ASP A 368 7.01 -4.36 -14.44
N ARG A 369 6.95 -5.47 -15.19
CA ARG A 369 5.73 -5.95 -15.84
C ARG A 369 5.13 -7.15 -15.11
N MET A 370 3.82 -7.36 -15.28
CA MET A 370 3.11 -8.52 -14.72
C MET A 370 3.43 -9.83 -15.45
N ASP A 371 3.87 -9.75 -16.71
CA ASP A 371 4.16 -10.90 -17.58
C ASP A 371 5.62 -11.39 -17.50
N GLY A 372 6.44 -10.81 -16.61
CA GLY A 372 7.78 -11.31 -16.29
C GLY A 372 8.87 -11.05 -17.34
N ASN A 373 8.59 -10.26 -18.38
CA ASN A 373 9.56 -9.95 -19.43
C ASN A 373 10.69 -9.01 -18.94
N ASP A 374 11.95 -9.39 -19.17
CA ASP A 374 13.14 -8.66 -18.71
C ASP A 374 13.46 -7.44 -19.60
N ILE A 375 12.84 -6.28 -19.29
CA ILE A 375 13.19 -5.01 -19.93
C ILE A 375 14.65 -4.62 -19.63
N TYR A 376 15.15 -4.90 -18.43
CA TYR A 376 16.45 -4.42 -17.98
C TYR A 376 17.58 -5.04 -18.81
N GLY A 377 17.47 -6.33 -19.13
CA GLY A 377 18.39 -7.03 -20.03
C GLY A 377 18.47 -6.43 -21.43
N LEU A 378 17.39 -5.86 -21.97
CA LEU A 378 17.40 -5.19 -23.28
C LEU A 378 18.34 -3.97 -23.32
N PHE A 379 18.51 -3.31 -22.16
CA PHE A 379 19.38 -2.14 -21.98
C PHE A 379 20.67 -2.48 -21.21
N ASP A 380 21.09 -3.74 -21.25
CA ASP A 380 22.28 -4.29 -20.60
C ASP A 380 22.37 -3.97 -19.09
N HIS A 381 21.20 -3.93 -18.43
CA HIS A 381 21.02 -3.61 -17.00
C HIS A 381 21.53 -2.21 -16.58
N ASN A 382 21.78 -1.31 -17.53
CA ASN A 382 22.27 0.03 -17.24
C ASN A 382 21.10 0.98 -16.93
N ILE A 383 20.75 1.12 -15.65
CA ILE A 383 19.77 2.13 -15.21
C ILE A 383 20.49 3.46 -15.02
N ALA A 384 20.20 4.43 -15.89
CA ALA A 384 20.79 5.77 -15.81
C ALA A 384 20.18 6.59 -14.68
N TYR A 385 18.88 6.44 -14.44
CA TYR A 385 18.18 7.22 -13.44
C TYR A 385 16.82 6.62 -13.06
N GLU A 386 16.42 6.75 -11.80
CA GLU A 386 15.10 6.35 -11.29
C GLU A 386 14.46 7.47 -10.46
N ILE A 387 13.23 7.87 -10.83
CA ILE A 387 12.38 8.77 -10.03
C ILE A 387 10.95 8.25 -9.95
N ARG A 388 10.54 7.90 -8.73
CA ARG A 388 9.18 7.46 -8.40
C ARG A 388 8.34 8.64 -7.89
N LEU A 389 7.04 8.38 -7.64
CA LEU A 389 6.05 9.38 -7.22
C LEU A 389 6.53 10.27 -6.06
N ASN A 390 7.00 9.68 -4.96
CA ASN A 390 7.41 10.45 -3.78
C ASN A 390 8.59 11.39 -4.05
N LYS A 391 9.64 10.90 -4.73
CA LYS A 391 10.79 11.75 -5.09
C LYS A 391 10.37 12.85 -6.08
N ALA A 392 9.48 12.54 -7.03
CA ALA A 392 8.91 13.55 -7.94
C ALA A 392 8.07 14.62 -7.22
N MET A 393 7.38 14.26 -6.13
CA MET A 393 6.69 15.21 -5.25
C MET A 393 7.67 16.04 -4.41
N GLU A 394 8.74 15.42 -3.85
CA GLU A 394 9.76 16.14 -3.06
C GLU A 394 10.49 17.22 -3.86
N GLU A 395 10.71 16.96 -5.14
CA GLU A 395 11.33 17.87 -6.10
C GLU A 395 10.32 18.88 -6.72
N ASN A 396 9.07 18.91 -6.22
CA ASN A 396 8.00 19.76 -6.74
C ASN A 396 7.82 19.64 -8.26
N MET A 397 7.99 18.46 -8.85
CA MET A 397 7.84 18.26 -10.30
C MET A 397 6.38 18.04 -10.70
N LEU A 398 5.61 17.49 -9.77
CA LEU A 398 4.19 17.18 -9.92
C LEU A 398 3.36 18.21 -9.17
N ILE A 399 2.09 18.31 -9.53
CA ILE A 399 1.13 19.05 -8.72
C ILE A 399 0.79 18.24 -7.46
N PRO A 400 0.58 18.87 -6.29
CA PRO A 400 0.11 18.15 -5.11
C PRO A 400 -1.24 17.49 -5.36
N PHE A 401 -1.55 16.45 -4.59
CA PHE A 401 -2.84 15.76 -4.65
C PHE A 401 -3.45 15.56 -3.27
N HIS A 402 -4.78 15.51 -3.21
CA HIS A 402 -5.54 15.10 -2.04
C HIS A 402 -6.27 13.80 -2.37
N TYR A 403 -5.83 12.71 -1.74
CA TYR A 403 -6.41 11.39 -1.94
C TYR A 403 -7.41 11.07 -0.82
N TYR A 404 -8.61 10.66 -1.22
CA TYR A 404 -9.71 10.29 -0.35
C TYR A 404 -10.16 8.87 -0.67
N GLY A 405 -9.79 7.92 0.20
CA GLY A 405 -10.31 6.56 0.17
C GLY A 405 -11.66 6.51 0.88
N VAL A 406 -12.72 6.22 0.11
CA VAL A 406 -14.10 6.18 0.58
C VAL A 406 -14.68 4.78 0.41
N THR A 407 -15.54 4.38 1.33
CA THR A 407 -16.23 3.09 1.24
C THR A 407 -17.21 3.09 0.07
N ASP A 408 -17.18 2.06 -0.79
CA ASP A 408 -18.07 1.96 -1.97
C ASP A 408 -19.54 1.68 -1.62
N LEU A 409 -19.94 0.45 -1.28
CA LEU A 409 -21.31 0.11 -0.85
C LEU A 409 -21.33 -0.68 0.46
N THR A 410 -22.45 -0.57 1.18
CA THR A 410 -22.77 -1.33 2.41
C THR A 410 -24.26 -1.67 2.35
N LEU A 411 -24.65 -2.95 2.37
CA LEU A 411 -26.05 -3.38 2.47
C LEU A 411 -26.29 -3.95 3.88
N ASN A 412 -27.25 -3.40 4.63
CA ASN A 412 -27.59 -3.85 5.99
C ASN A 412 -26.41 -3.88 6.98
N GLY A 413 -25.41 -3.01 6.80
CA GLY A 413 -24.19 -3.01 7.63
C GLY A 413 -23.15 -4.06 7.24
N GLU A 414 -23.44 -4.92 6.27
CA GLU A 414 -22.50 -5.87 5.68
C GLU A 414 -22.13 -5.45 4.26
N VAL A 415 -20.85 -5.52 3.93
CA VAL A 415 -20.35 -5.18 2.59
C VAL A 415 -20.45 -6.41 1.72
N LEU A 416 -21.04 -6.29 0.53
CA LEU A 416 -21.17 -7.40 -0.40
C LEU A 416 -19.79 -7.93 -0.80
N GLU A 417 -19.57 -9.23 -0.63
CA GLU A 417 -18.29 -9.90 -0.92
C GLU A 417 -18.05 -10.15 -2.42
N ASN A 418 -19.11 -10.15 -3.24
CA ASN A 418 -19.06 -10.53 -4.65
C ASN A 418 -19.56 -9.39 -5.55
N GLU A 419 -18.66 -8.48 -5.93
CA GLU A 419 -18.96 -7.34 -6.81
C GLU A 419 -18.80 -7.64 -8.31
N SER A 420 -18.67 -8.91 -8.71
CA SER A 420 -18.70 -9.27 -10.14
C SER A 420 -20.09 -9.18 -10.77
N ASP A 421 -21.14 -8.89 -10.00
CA ASP A 421 -22.51 -8.75 -10.51
C ASP A 421 -22.77 -7.33 -11.02
N PHE A 422 -22.86 -7.19 -12.36
CA PHE A 422 -23.08 -5.91 -13.06
C PHE A 422 -24.23 -5.07 -12.48
N LYS A 423 -25.32 -5.72 -12.04
CA LYS A 423 -26.49 -5.03 -11.43
C LYS A 423 -26.15 -4.25 -10.15
N LEU A 424 -25.17 -4.71 -9.38
CA LEU A 424 -24.73 -4.04 -8.16
C LEU A 424 -23.83 -2.85 -8.48
N LEU A 425 -23.00 -2.96 -9.51
CA LEU A 425 -22.09 -1.91 -9.96
C LEU A 425 -22.81 -0.69 -10.53
N THR A 426 -24.02 -0.87 -11.07
CA THR A 426 -24.80 0.22 -11.66
C THR A 426 -26.07 0.56 -10.87
N ALA A 427 -26.23 0.01 -9.66
CA ALA A 427 -27.36 0.31 -8.78
C ALA A 427 -27.50 1.82 -8.49
N ASP A 428 -28.74 2.33 -8.48
CA ASP A 428 -28.99 3.77 -8.33
C ASP A 428 -28.44 4.33 -7.03
N GLU A 429 -28.47 3.56 -5.95
CA GLU A 429 -27.87 3.95 -4.66
C GLU A 429 -26.36 4.22 -4.78
N ARG A 430 -25.63 3.34 -5.48
CA ARG A 430 -24.19 3.52 -5.74
C ARG A 430 -23.94 4.78 -6.56
N VAL A 431 -24.70 4.98 -7.63
CA VAL A 431 -24.60 6.17 -8.50
C VAL A 431 -24.79 7.45 -7.69
N HIS A 432 -25.83 7.51 -6.87
CA HIS A 432 -26.10 8.67 -5.99
C HIS A 432 -24.96 8.89 -5.00
N LYS A 433 -24.42 7.82 -4.41
CA LYS A 433 -23.29 7.91 -3.49
C LYS A 433 -22.02 8.43 -4.18
N ILE A 434 -21.71 7.92 -5.37
CA ILE A 434 -20.56 8.37 -6.17
C ILE A 434 -20.70 9.86 -6.46
N MET A 435 -21.85 10.29 -7.00
CA MET A 435 -22.13 11.69 -7.29
C MET A 435 -22.03 12.57 -6.05
N SER A 436 -22.59 12.13 -4.92
CA SER A 436 -22.55 12.85 -3.64
C SER A 436 -21.11 13.08 -3.16
N LYS A 437 -20.28 12.04 -3.14
CA LYS A 437 -18.88 12.15 -2.70
C LYS A 437 -18.02 12.95 -3.67
N ILE A 438 -18.26 12.84 -4.97
CA ILE A 438 -17.63 13.69 -5.99
C ILE A 438 -17.92 15.18 -5.73
N GLN A 439 -19.17 15.54 -5.40
CA GLN A 439 -19.55 16.91 -5.09
C GLN A 439 -18.96 17.39 -3.76
N PHE A 440 -18.98 16.53 -2.73
CA PHE A 440 -18.44 16.82 -1.41
C PHE A 440 -16.95 17.20 -1.45
N TYR A 441 -16.13 16.42 -2.18
CA TYR A 441 -14.69 16.67 -2.28
C TYR A 441 -14.33 17.75 -3.32
N GLY A 442 -15.15 17.91 -4.36
CA GLY A 442 -15.00 18.92 -5.39
C GLY A 442 -13.65 18.93 -6.14
N SER A 443 -13.37 20.03 -6.83
CA SER A 443 -12.12 20.29 -7.55
C SER A 443 -11.42 21.57 -7.08
N ASP A 444 -10.15 21.72 -7.42
CA ASP A 444 -9.26 22.77 -6.90
C ASP A 444 -9.76 24.22 -7.05
N ASN A 445 -10.56 24.48 -8.07
CA ASN A 445 -11.11 25.81 -8.39
C ASN A 445 -12.63 25.80 -8.60
N GLY A 446 -13.31 24.69 -8.30
CA GLY A 446 -14.77 24.53 -8.48
C GLY A 446 -15.21 24.18 -9.91
N VAL A 447 -14.30 24.20 -10.90
CA VAL A 447 -14.58 23.78 -12.29
C VAL A 447 -14.00 22.40 -12.53
N THR A 448 -14.83 21.36 -12.43
CA THR A 448 -14.35 19.98 -12.47
C THR A 448 -14.02 19.50 -13.87
N ARG A 449 -12.86 18.87 -14.02
CA ARG A 449 -12.39 18.18 -15.23
C ARG A 449 -11.86 16.81 -14.80
N GLY A 450 -12.74 15.82 -14.85
CA GLY A 450 -12.53 14.54 -14.21
C GLY A 450 -12.36 13.37 -15.16
N LEU A 451 -11.58 12.37 -14.73
CA LEU A 451 -11.59 11.02 -15.29
C LEU A 451 -12.19 10.06 -14.27
N ILE A 452 -13.07 9.17 -14.72
CA ILE A 452 -13.66 8.11 -13.90
C ILE A 452 -13.23 6.75 -14.46
N PHE A 453 -12.53 5.96 -13.64
CA PHE A 453 -12.01 4.64 -14.00
C PHE A 453 -12.95 3.53 -13.50
N CYS A 454 -13.60 2.86 -14.44
CA CYS A 454 -14.54 1.76 -14.25
C CYS A 454 -13.87 0.39 -14.37
N SER A 455 -14.55 -0.64 -13.87
CA SER A 455 -14.14 -2.03 -13.98
C SER A 455 -14.42 -2.60 -15.37
N THR A 456 -15.55 -2.24 -15.99
CA THR A 456 -15.95 -2.77 -17.30
C THR A 456 -16.43 -1.68 -18.28
N THR A 457 -16.43 -2.00 -19.58
CA THR A 457 -16.86 -1.08 -20.65
C THR A 457 -18.37 -0.84 -20.62
N SER A 458 -19.15 -1.85 -20.23
CA SER A 458 -20.59 -1.74 -20.00
C SER A 458 -20.89 -0.84 -18.81
N GLU A 459 -20.17 -0.99 -17.69
CA GLU A 459 -20.33 -0.14 -16.50
C GLU A 459 -20.03 1.33 -16.84
N ALA A 460 -18.96 1.60 -17.58
CA ALA A 460 -18.61 2.96 -18.01
C ALA A 460 -19.74 3.62 -18.83
N LYS A 461 -20.35 2.87 -19.77
CA LYS A 461 -21.46 3.35 -20.60
C LYS A 461 -22.71 3.62 -19.75
N GLU A 462 -23.11 2.68 -18.89
CA GLU A 462 -24.31 2.84 -18.07
C GLU A 462 -24.17 3.98 -17.05
N LEU A 463 -23.04 4.07 -16.34
CA LEU A 463 -22.81 5.15 -15.38
C LEU A 463 -22.81 6.52 -16.06
N SER A 464 -22.22 6.64 -17.26
CA SER A 464 -22.26 7.88 -18.02
C SER A 464 -23.69 8.28 -18.39
N LEU A 465 -24.55 7.32 -18.77
CA LEU A 465 -25.97 7.59 -19.04
C LEU A 465 -26.67 8.12 -17.78
N LYS A 466 -26.55 7.42 -16.65
CA LYS A 466 -27.19 7.81 -15.37
C LYS A 466 -26.70 9.16 -14.84
N PHE A 467 -25.42 9.47 -15.02
CA PHE A 467 -24.87 10.78 -14.66
C PHE A 467 -25.50 11.91 -15.49
N ASN A 468 -25.68 11.69 -16.80
CA ASN A 468 -26.34 12.68 -17.66
C ASN A 468 -27.84 12.82 -17.33
N GLU A 469 -28.54 11.72 -17.03
CA GLU A 469 -29.95 11.73 -16.64
C GLU A 469 -30.22 12.56 -15.37
N SER A 470 -29.24 12.66 -14.48
CA SER A 470 -29.34 13.50 -13.28
C SER A 470 -29.39 15.01 -13.57
N ASN A 471 -29.04 15.43 -14.79
CA ASN A 471 -28.82 16.83 -15.21
C ASN A 471 -27.79 17.62 -14.39
N LYS A 472 -27.00 16.97 -13.53
CA LYS A 472 -25.97 17.62 -12.70
C LYS A 472 -24.59 17.65 -13.36
N PHE A 473 -24.29 16.66 -14.21
CA PHE A 473 -22.98 16.50 -14.83
C PHE A 473 -23.12 16.20 -16.31
N ARG A 474 -22.19 16.72 -17.11
CA ARG A 474 -22.06 16.38 -18.53
C ARG A 474 -20.95 15.37 -18.71
N THR A 475 -21.28 14.18 -19.20
CA THR A 475 -20.33 13.06 -19.23
C THR A 475 -20.38 12.31 -20.54
N ILE A 476 -19.28 11.63 -20.86
CA ILE A 476 -19.19 10.67 -21.97
C ILE A 476 -18.41 9.44 -21.54
N ALA A 477 -18.76 8.27 -22.06
CA ALA A 477 -17.98 7.05 -21.91
C ALA A 477 -17.09 6.84 -23.15
N LEU A 478 -15.80 6.58 -22.93
CA LEU A 478 -14.88 6.19 -24.00
C LEU A 478 -14.40 4.75 -23.77
N THR A 479 -14.58 3.89 -24.78
CA THR A 479 -14.12 2.49 -24.86
C THR A 479 -13.11 2.27 -26.00
N GLY A 480 -12.48 1.08 -26.04
CA GLY A 480 -11.55 0.71 -27.09
C GLY A 480 -12.12 0.88 -28.51
N ASP A 481 -13.45 0.78 -28.62
CA ASP A 481 -14.23 0.88 -29.85
C ASP A 481 -14.34 2.31 -30.41
N ASN A 482 -14.14 3.34 -29.58
CA ASN A 482 -14.26 4.72 -30.03
C ASN A 482 -13.12 5.12 -30.97
N SER A 483 -13.47 5.91 -31.99
CA SER A 483 -12.49 6.41 -32.97
C SER A 483 -11.55 7.45 -32.35
N GLU A 484 -10.38 7.66 -32.97
CA GLU A 484 -9.44 8.71 -32.52
C GLU A 484 -10.05 10.13 -32.63
N ILE A 485 -11.00 10.34 -33.54
CA ILE A 485 -11.71 11.62 -33.69
C ILE A 485 -12.61 11.84 -32.49
N GLU A 486 -13.49 10.88 -32.16
CA GLU A 486 -14.37 10.94 -30.98
C GLU A 486 -13.59 11.15 -29.68
N ARG A 487 -12.43 10.50 -29.55
CA ARG A 487 -11.54 10.68 -28.39
C ARG A 487 -11.00 12.11 -28.33
N THR A 488 -10.55 12.65 -29.46
CA THR A 488 -10.00 14.01 -29.53
C THR A 488 -11.07 15.05 -29.19
N ASP A 489 -12.27 14.91 -29.77
CA ASP A 489 -13.39 15.81 -29.52
C ASP A 489 -13.80 15.81 -28.04
N ALA A 490 -13.90 14.63 -27.42
CA ALA A 490 -14.21 14.51 -25.99
C ALA A 490 -13.15 15.16 -25.09
N ILE A 491 -11.86 15.04 -25.46
CA ILE A 491 -10.75 15.69 -24.73
C ILE A 491 -10.85 17.20 -24.87
N GLU A 492 -11.09 17.73 -26.07
CA GLU A 492 -11.25 19.16 -26.30
C GLU A 492 -12.43 19.73 -25.51
N LEU A 493 -13.56 19.02 -25.46
CA LEU A 493 -14.72 19.40 -24.66
C LEU A 493 -14.42 19.37 -23.15
N LEU A 494 -13.63 18.42 -22.66
CA LEU A 494 -13.21 18.36 -21.26
C LEU A 494 -12.25 19.52 -20.90
N GLU A 495 -11.34 19.89 -21.80
CA GLU A 495 -10.36 20.97 -21.59
C GLU A 495 -10.92 22.38 -21.84
N SER A 496 -12.10 22.49 -22.47
CA SER A 496 -12.77 23.75 -22.75
C SER A 496 -12.95 24.62 -21.51
N ASP A 497 -12.83 25.93 -21.69
CA ASP A 497 -13.15 26.93 -20.68
C ASP A 497 -14.58 27.50 -20.88
N ASP A 498 -15.27 27.11 -21.97
CA ASP A 498 -16.67 27.43 -22.19
C ASP A 498 -17.58 26.47 -21.40
N LEU A 499 -18.09 26.97 -20.28
CA LEU A 499 -18.98 26.22 -19.37
C LEU A 499 -20.29 25.78 -20.02
N ALA A 500 -20.70 26.32 -21.18
CA ALA A 500 -21.92 25.91 -21.87
C ALA A 500 -21.78 24.57 -22.61
N VAL A 501 -20.59 24.27 -23.13
CA VAL A 501 -20.31 23.05 -23.92
C VAL A 501 -19.35 22.08 -23.25
N LYS A 502 -18.65 22.54 -22.22
CA LYS A 502 -17.66 21.74 -21.49
C LYS A 502 -18.24 20.44 -20.92
N LEU A 503 -17.44 19.37 -21.00
CA LEU A 503 -17.66 18.12 -20.26
C LEU A 503 -17.10 18.21 -18.84
N ASP A 504 -17.75 17.54 -17.90
CA ASP A 504 -17.27 17.41 -16.52
C ASP A 504 -16.46 16.13 -16.31
N TYR A 505 -16.90 15.03 -16.92
CA TYR A 505 -16.25 13.72 -16.78
C TYR A 505 -16.15 12.93 -18.07
N ILE A 506 -15.07 12.16 -18.17
CA ILE A 506 -14.94 11.05 -19.11
C ILE A 506 -14.87 9.74 -18.30
N PHE A 507 -15.79 8.82 -18.57
CA PHE A 507 -15.76 7.45 -18.05
C PHE A 507 -14.90 6.56 -18.96
N THR A 508 -14.06 5.72 -18.37
CA THR A 508 -13.11 4.86 -19.09
C THR A 508 -12.78 3.61 -18.29
N VAL A 509 -12.32 2.56 -18.98
CA VAL A 509 -11.63 1.42 -18.35
C VAL A 509 -10.12 1.61 -18.47
N ASP A 510 -9.53 1.28 -19.63
CA ASP A 510 -8.06 1.27 -19.78
C ASP A 510 -7.50 2.23 -20.84
N ILE A 511 -8.33 2.94 -21.62
CA ILE A 511 -7.85 3.79 -22.73
C ILE A 511 -6.86 4.85 -22.27
N PHE A 512 -7.14 5.43 -21.11
CA PHE A 512 -6.33 6.49 -20.51
C PHE A 512 -5.24 5.96 -19.57
N ASN A 513 -5.07 4.64 -19.47
CA ASN A 513 -3.92 4.09 -18.75
C ASN A 513 -2.61 4.47 -19.45
N GLU A 514 -2.61 4.68 -20.77
CA GLU A 514 -1.44 5.07 -21.55
C GLU A 514 -1.76 6.01 -22.72
N GLY A 515 -0.81 6.90 -23.04
CA GLY A 515 -0.72 7.53 -24.37
C GLY A 515 -1.68 8.67 -24.71
N ILE A 516 -2.40 9.23 -23.74
CA ILE A 516 -3.17 10.48 -23.90
C ILE A 516 -2.70 11.52 -22.88
N ASP A 517 -2.67 12.78 -23.29
CA ASP A 517 -2.12 13.88 -22.51
C ASP A 517 -3.16 15.01 -22.35
N ILE A 518 -3.80 15.06 -21.18
CA ILE A 518 -4.81 16.06 -20.76
C ILE A 518 -4.30 16.77 -19.49
N PRO A 519 -3.50 17.84 -19.60
CA PRO A 519 -2.93 18.53 -18.43
C PRO A 519 -3.97 19.13 -17.47
N LYS A 520 -5.14 19.55 -17.99
CA LYS A 520 -6.20 20.22 -17.22
C LYS A 520 -7.03 19.31 -16.30
N ILE A 521 -6.81 17.99 -16.29
CA ILE A 521 -7.50 17.08 -15.35
C ILE A 521 -7.24 17.54 -13.92
N ASN A 522 -8.27 17.80 -13.14
CA ASN A 522 -8.17 18.18 -11.72
C ASN A 522 -8.93 17.25 -10.77
N GLN A 523 -9.61 16.22 -11.30
CA GLN A 523 -10.19 15.16 -10.50
C GLN A 523 -9.95 13.78 -11.13
N VAL A 524 -9.59 12.79 -10.32
CA VAL A 524 -9.51 11.38 -10.71
C VAL A 524 -10.40 10.59 -9.76
N VAL A 525 -11.33 9.81 -10.33
CA VAL A 525 -12.24 8.96 -9.56
C VAL A 525 -11.98 7.51 -9.93
N MET A 526 -11.72 6.67 -8.94
CA MET A 526 -11.49 5.24 -9.10
C MET A 526 -12.68 4.50 -8.48
N ILE A 527 -13.39 3.71 -9.28
CA ILE A 527 -14.56 2.92 -8.83
C ILE A 527 -14.39 1.43 -9.17
N ARG A 528 -13.13 0.99 -9.22
CA ARG A 528 -12.74 -0.36 -9.60
C ARG A 528 -11.73 -0.94 -8.61
N PRO A 529 -11.69 -2.27 -8.42
CA PRO A 529 -10.67 -2.90 -7.59
C PRO A 529 -9.25 -2.55 -8.05
N THR A 530 -8.38 -2.20 -7.12
CA THR A 530 -6.95 -2.03 -7.42
C THR A 530 -6.31 -3.40 -7.61
N GLN A 531 -6.16 -3.83 -8.87
CA GLN A 531 -5.50 -5.09 -9.22
C GLN A 531 -3.96 -4.98 -9.26
N SER A 532 -3.44 -3.77 -9.47
CA SER A 532 -2.00 -3.53 -9.62
C SER A 532 -1.62 -2.13 -9.13
N ALA A 533 -0.60 -2.04 -8.28
CA ALA A 533 -0.01 -0.77 -7.84
C ALA A 533 0.54 0.05 -9.03
N ILE A 534 0.98 -0.62 -10.09
CA ILE A 534 1.52 0.01 -11.30
C ILE A 534 0.42 0.75 -12.04
N VAL A 535 -0.70 0.07 -12.29
CA VAL A 535 -1.87 0.65 -12.97
C VAL A 535 -2.44 1.80 -12.15
N PHE A 536 -2.52 1.64 -10.83
CA PHE A 536 -2.94 2.70 -9.91
C PHE A 536 -2.09 3.98 -10.05
N ILE A 537 -0.76 3.86 -10.04
CA ILE A 537 0.15 5.01 -10.20
C ILE A 537 0.02 5.64 -11.58
N GLN A 538 -0.15 4.83 -12.64
CA GLN A 538 -0.33 5.35 -14.00
C GLN A 538 -1.62 6.18 -14.12
N GLN A 539 -2.71 5.72 -13.53
CA GLN A 539 -4.00 6.41 -13.52
C GLN A 539 -3.94 7.71 -12.71
N LEU A 540 -3.42 7.64 -11.48
CA LEU A 540 -3.14 8.81 -10.65
C LEU A 540 -2.28 9.83 -11.41
N GLY A 541 -1.23 9.33 -12.07
CA GLY A 541 -0.27 10.08 -12.86
C GLY A 541 -0.85 10.94 -13.98
N ARG A 542 -2.04 10.63 -14.49
CA ARG A 542 -2.74 11.43 -15.51
C ARG A 542 -3.15 12.79 -14.95
N GLY A 543 -3.54 12.83 -13.68
CA GLY A 543 -3.92 14.04 -12.97
C GLY A 543 -2.76 14.80 -12.34
N LEU A 544 -1.52 14.29 -12.35
CA LEU A 544 -0.42 14.90 -11.59
C LEU A 544 0.36 16.00 -12.34
N ARG A 545 -0.03 16.30 -13.59
CA ARG A 545 0.63 17.32 -14.39
C ARG A 545 0.29 18.74 -13.92
N LYS A 546 1.28 19.63 -14.01
CA LYS A 546 1.13 21.06 -13.77
C LYS A 546 0.53 21.75 -15.00
N THR A 547 -0.38 22.68 -14.76
CA THR A 547 -0.93 23.59 -15.77
C THR A 547 -1.39 24.87 -15.08
N ASP A 548 -1.45 25.97 -15.82
CA ASP A 548 -1.90 27.25 -15.29
C ASP A 548 -3.34 27.16 -14.77
N GLY A 549 -3.58 27.74 -13.59
CA GLY A 549 -4.90 27.75 -12.95
C GLY A 549 -5.29 26.45 -12.24
N LYS A 550 -4.43 25.43 -12.24
CA LYS A 550 -4.61 24.21 -11.47
C LYS A 550 -3.70 24.22 -10.24
N HIS A 551 -4.26 24.03 -9.05
CA HIS A 551 -3.53 24.10 -7.77
C HIS A 551 -3.22 22.73 -7.16
N TYR A 552 -4.14 21.78 -7.27
CA TYR A 552 -3.95 20.41 -6.81
C TYR A 552 -4.84 19.43 -7.60
N LEU A 553 -4.60 18.14 -7.44
CA LEU A 553 -5.45 17.06 -7.95
C LEU A 553 -6.32 16.49 -6.82
N THR A 554 -7.64 16.45 -7.00
CA THR A 554 -8.53 15.66 -6.13
C THR A 554 -8.56 14.21 -6.62
N VAL A 555 -8.32 13.25 -5.73
CA VAL A 555 -8.40 11.81 -6.04
C VAL A 555 -9.41 11.16 -5.10
N ILE A 556 -10.42 10.50 -5.65
CA ILE A 556 -11.48 9.84 -4.88
C ILE A 556 -11.47 8.36 -5.28
N ASP A 557 -11.23 7.48 -4.32
CA ASP A 557 -11.10 6.05 -4.54
C ASP A 557 -12.19 5.31 -3.76
N PHE A 558 -13.14 4.70 -4.48
CA PHE A 558 -14.24 3.93 -3.91
C PHE A 558 -13.77 2.50 -3.65
N ILE A 559 -13.60 2.18 -2.37
CA ILE A 559 -12.96 0.95 -1.90
C ILE A 559 -14.03 -0.02 -1.40
N GLY A 560 -14.24 -1.07 -2.20
CA GLY A 560 -15.03 -2.25 -1.87
C GLY A 560 -14.30 -3.23 -0.95
N ASN A 561 -14.90 -4.40 -0.71
CA ASN A 561 -14.27 -5.48 0.07
C ASN A 561 -13.36 -6.35 -0.81
N TYR A 562 -12.21 -5.80 -1.23
CA TYR A 562 -11.28 -6.51 -2.09
C TYR A 562 -10.06 -7.03 -1.32
N LYS A 563 -9.66 -8.26 -1.65
CA LYS A 563 -8.43 -8.88 -1.12
C LYS A 563 -7.17 -8.06 -1.41
N ASN A 564 -7.17 -7.27 -2.48
CA ASN A 564 -6.01 -6.54 -2.97
C ASN A 564 -5.91 -5.09 -2.43
N ASN A 565 -6.76 -4.68 -1.49
CA ASN A 565 -6.77 -3.32 -0.93
C ASN A 565 -5.43 -2.90 -0.31
N TYR A 566 -4.60 -3.86 0.14
CA TYR A 566 -3.24 -3.61 0.65
C TYR A 566 -2.29 -3.00 -0.41
N LEU A 567 -2.61 -3.06 -1.70
CA LEU A 567 -1.81 -2.45 -2.78
C LEU A 567 -1.92 -0.91 -2.80
N ILE A 568 -3.03 -0.36 -2.30
CA ILE A 568 -3.28 1.09 -2.27
C ILE A 568 -2.21 1.84 -1.45
N PRO A 569 -1.96 1.50 -0.18
CA PRO A 569 -0.89 2.15 0.58
C PRO A 569 0.50 1.88 -0.01
N ILE A 570 0.75 0.69 -0.57
CA ILE A 570 2.02 0.40 -1.26
C ILE A 570 2.25 1.37 -2.43
N ALA A 571 1.23 1.59 -3.26
CA ALA A 571 1.30 2.47 -4.42
C ALA A 571 1.48 3.95 -4.03
N LEU A 572 0.73 4.41 -3.03
CA LEU A 572 0.74 5.81 -2.60
C LEU A 572 1.99 6.20 -1.81
N TYR A 573 2.43 5.34 -0.89
CA TYR A 573 3.60 5.60 -0.04
C TYR A 573 4.91 5.10 -0.68
N GLY A 574 4.85 4.35 -1.78
CA GLY A 574 6.01 3.84 -2.50
C GLY A 574 6.77 2.74 -1.77
N ASP A 575 6.17 2.12 -0.75
CA ASP A 575 6.80 1.11 0.08
C ASP A 575 6.62 -0.29 -0.51
N THR A 576 7.64 -0.77 -1.22
CA THR A 576 7.67 -2.10 -1.85
C THR A 576 8.24 -3.20 -0.95
N SER A 577 8.37 -2.97 0.37
CA SER A 577 8.89 -3.99 1.29
C SER A 577 7.92 -5.14 1.55
N TYR A 578 6.62 -4.93 1.33
CA TYR A 578 5.54 -5.86 1.70
C TYR A 578 5.55 -6.26 3.19
N ASN A 579 6.19 -5.45 4.04
CA ASN A 579 6.18 -5.63 5.48
C ASN A 579 4.84 -5.14 6.05
N LYS A 580 4.03 -6.07 6.56
CA LYS A 580 2.68 -5.76 7.09
C LYS A 580 2.70 -4.63 8.13
N ASP A 581 3.66 -4.64 9.05
CA ASP A 581 3.73 -3.64 10.13
C ASP A 581 4.08 -2.26 9.60
N LYS A 582 4.99 -2.20 8.62
CA LYS A 582 5.35 -0.95 7.98
C LYS A 582 4.17 -0.35 7.20
N ILE A 583 3.43 -1.19 6.46
CA ILE A 583 2.21 -0.78 5.76
C ILE A 583 1.14 -0.27 6.75
N ARG A 584 0.93 -0.97 7.88
CA ARG A 584 -0.03 -0.52 8.92
C ARG A 584 0.36 0.83 9.50
N LYS A 585 1.63 1.03 9.84
CA LYS A 585 2.15 2.32 10.31
C LYS A 585 1.92 3.44 9.29
N LEU A 586 2.14 3.18 8.00
CA LEU A 586 1.89 4.16 6.94
C LEU A 586 0.42 4.62 6.90
N ILE A 587 -0.53 3.69 7.04
CA ILE A 587 -1.96 4.00 7.09
C ILE A 587 -2.32 4.78 8.36
N SER A 588 -1.79 4.36 9.52
CA SER A 588 -2.04 5.03 10.81
C SER A 588 -1.47 6.45 10.84
N GLU A 589 -0.29 6.67 10.27
CA GLU A 589 0.37 7.97 10.21
C GLU A 589 -0.23 8.90 9.13
N GLY A 590 -0.99 8.34 8.17
CA GLY A 590 -1.76 9.08 7.18
C GLY A 590 -0.89 10.05 6.37
N SER A 591 -1.22 11.34 6.43
CA SER A 591 -0.56 12.40 5.65
C SER A 591 0.79 12.88 6.22
N ARG A 592 1.20 12.40 7.41
CA ARG A 592 2.39 12.88 8.12
C ARG A 592 3.69 12.57 7.39
N LEU A 593 3.77 11.41 6.74
CA LEU A 593 4.99 10.93 6.07
C LEU A 593 5.11 11.40 4.61
N LEU A 594 4.02 11.88 4.02
CA LEU A 594 4.00 12.32 2.64
C LEU A 594 4.81 13.59 2.44
N PRO A 595 5.65 13.66 1.41
CA PRO A 595 6.37 14.87 1.08
C PRO A 595 5.45 15.94 0.50
N GLY A 596 5.86 17.20 0.67
CA GLY A 596 5.17 18.34 0.10
C GLY A 596 3.77 18.58 0.67
N GLU A 597 2.90 19.07 -0.20
CA GLU A 597 1.56 19.57 0.11
C GLU A 597 0.46 18.51 0.02
N SER A 598 0.78 17.33 -0.54
CA SER A 598 -0.19 16.26 -0.74
C SER A 598 -0.70 15.65 0.57
N THR A 599 -1.95 15.17 0.55
CA THR A 599 -2.58 14.47 1.67
C THR A 599 -3.21 13.15 1.22
N ILE A 600 -3.22 12.18 2.13
CA ILE A 600 -3.94 10.91 2.02
C ILE A 600 -4.85 10.80 3.23
N ASN A 601 -6.13 10.55 2.96
CA ASN A 601 -7.16 10.40 3.96
C ASN A 601 -8.01 9.16 3.58
N PHE A 602 -8.35 8.36 4.58
CA PHE A 602 -9.24 7.21 4.45
C PHE A 602 -10.38 7.39 5.46
N ASP A 603 -11.62 7.06 5.07
CA ASP A 603 -12.69 6.92 6.05
C ASP A 603 -12.43 5.70 6.97
N GLU A 604 -13.11 5.67 8.13
CA GLU A 604 -12.85 4.65 9.17
C GLU A 604 -13.08 3.22 8.65
N ILE A 605 -14.21 2.99 7.96
CA ILE A 605 -14.57 1.70 7.38
C ILE A 605 -13.53 1.25 6.33
N THR A 606 -13.04 2.18 5.52
CA THR A 606 -12.02 1.91 4.50
C THR A 606 -10.69 1.55 5.15
N LYS A 607 -10.27 2.25 6.21
CA LYS A 607 -9.04 1.89 6.95
C LYS A 607 -9.13 0.48 7.48
N GLU A 608 -10.26 0.10 8.09
CA GLU A 608 -10.49 -1.25 8.59
C GLU A 608 -10.42 -2.30 7.48
N LYS A 609 -11.02 -2.05 6.31
CA LYS A 609 -10.91 -2.94 5.15
C LYS A 609 -9.48 -3.11 4.66
N ILE A 610 -8.71 -2.02 4.63
CA ILE A 610 -7.30 -2.11 4.24
C ILE A 610 -6.55 -2.94 5.29
N TYR A 611 -6.75 -2.71 6.60
CA TYR A 611 -6.16 -3.54 7.66
C TYR A 611 -6.55 -5.01 7.54
N ALA A 612 -7.83 -5.31 7.35
CA ALA A 612 -8.34 -6.67 7.16
C ALA A 612 -7.70 -7.34 5.93
N SER A 613 -7.54 -6.61 4.81
CA SER A 613 -6.86 -7.13 3.63
C SER A 613 -5.37 -7.41 3.88
N ILE A 614 -4.68 -6.58 4.69
CA ILE A 614 -3.29 -6.80 5.09
C ILE A 614 -3.19 -8.04 5.99
N ASP A 615 -4.13 -8.23 6.90
CA ASP A 615 -4.15 -9.36 7.84
C ASP A 615 -4.41 -10.67 7.09
N ALA A 616 -5.45 -10.72 6.26
CA ALA A 616 -5.84 -11.90 5.47
C ALA A 616 -4.82 -12.29 4.39
N THR A 617 -4.07 -11.33 3.83
CA THR A 617 -3.13 -11.62 2.74
C THR A 617 -1.87 -12.32 3.25
N ASN A 618 -1.53 -13.46 2.65
CA ASN A 618 -0.24 -14.10 2.87
C ASN A 618 0.84 -13.44 2.01
N MET A 619 1.70 -12.63 2.62
CA MET A 619 2.81 -11.96 1.93
C MET A 619 3.98 -12.91 1.59
N GLN A 620 3.92 -14.18 2.00
CA GLN A 620 4.98 -15.17 1.81
C GLN A 620 4.61 -16.22 0.74
N LEU A 621 3.63 -15.95 -0.12
CA LEU A 621 3.30 -16.85 -1.22
C LEU A 621 4.52 -17.04 -2.12
N LEU A 622 4.84 -18.30 -2.44
CA LEU A 622 6.00 -18.63 -3.27
C LEU A 622 5.95 -17.91 -4.62
N ALA A 623 4.77 -17.78 -5.23
CA ALA A 623 4.60 -17.09 -6.51
C ALA A 623 5.06 -15.62 -6.43
N ASP A 624 4.67 -14.91 -5.37
CA ASP A 624 5.05 -13.50 -5.16
C ASP A 624 6.54 -13.36 -4.84
N LEU A 625 7.07 -14.21 -3.95
CA LEU A 625 8.51 -14.22 -3.64
C LEU A 625 9.36 -14.52 -4.88
N LYS A 626 8.93 -15.47 -5.72
CA LYS A 626 9.59 -15.77 -7.01
C LYS A 626 9.55 -14.55 -7.93
N LYS A 627 8.40 -13.90 -8.05
CA LYS A 627 8.22 -12.71 -8.88
C LYS A 627 9.19 -11.60 -8.49
N ASP A 628 9.28 -11.29 -7.19
CA ASP A 628 10.15 -10.21 -6.71
C ASP A 628 11.64 -10.58 -6.79
N TYR A 629 11.98 -11.86 -6.58
CA TYR A 629 13.33 -12.37 -6.81
C TYR A 629 13.76 -12.24 -8.27
N TYR A 630 12.94 -12.73 -9.20
CA TYR A 630 13.26 -12.65 -10.63
C TYR A 630 13.22 -11.22 -11.14
N GLY A 631 12.34 -10.36 -10.61
CA GLY A 631 12.32 -8.93 -10.90
C GLY A 631 13.63 -8.25 -10.51
N LEU A 632 14.14 -8.50 -9.31
CA LEU A 632 15.43 -7.93 -8.89
C LEU A 632 16.63 -8.58 -9.62
N LYS A 633 16.58 -9.89 -9.90
CA LYS A 633 17.60 -10.57 -10.71
C LYS A 633 17.70 -9.97 -12.11
N SER A 634 16.55 -9.76 -12.74
CA SER A 634 16.42 -9.07 -14.03
C SER A 634 16.95 -7.64 -13.95
N ARG A 635 16.64 -6.89 -12.89
CA ARG A 635 17.19 -5.54 -12.67
C ARG A 635 18.73 -5.51 -12.57
N LEU A 636 19.32 -6.44 -11.82
CA LEU A 636 20.77 -6.46 -11.53
C LEU A 636 21.62 -7.19 -12.58
N GLY A 637 21.02 -8.10 -13.36
CA GLY A 637 21.74 -9.00 -14.28
C GLY A 637 22.52 -10.11 -13.57
N ARG A 638 22.30 -10.32 -12.26
CA ARG A 638 22.94 -11.37 -11.45
C ARG A 638 22.00 -11.85 -10.35
N VAL A 639 22.32 -13.00 -9.72
CA VAL A 639 21.60 -13.48 -8.53
C VAL A 639 21.64 -12.39 -7.45
N PRO A 640 20.49 -11.90 -6.97
CA PRO A 640 20.43 -10.93 -5.89
C PRO A 640 20.76 -11.59 -4.55
N MET A 641 21.38 -10.84 -3.66
CA MET A 641 21.65 -11.15 -2.25
C MET A 641 20.69 -10.34 -1.36
N MET A 642 20.59 -10.64 -0.06
CA MET A 642 19.67 -9.96 0.86
C MET A 642 19.93 -8.45 0.92
N MET A 643 21.19 -8.02 0.90
CA MET A 643 21.55 -6.60 0.88
C MET A 643 21.07 -5.88 -0.39
N ASP A 644 21.03 -6.57 -1.54
CA ASP A 644 20.56 -5.96 -2.79
C ASP A 644 19.09 -5.55 -2.69
N PHE A 645 18.25 -6.36 -2.04
CA PHE A 645 16.85 -6.03 -1.82
C PHE A 645 16.70 -4.82 -0.89
N LEU A 646 17.54 -4.72 0.15
CA LEU A 646 17.51 -3.61 1.11
C LEU A 646 17.95 -2.29 0.45
N GLU A 647 19.01 -2.32 -0.36
CA GLU A 647 19.55 -1.16 -1.08
C GLU A 647 18.62 -0.66 -2.19
N ASN A 648 17.88 -1.56 -2.84
CA ASN A 648 16.91 -1.21 -3.89
C ASN A 648 15.50 -0.93 -3.34
N GLU A 649 15.33 -0.81 -2.01
CA GLU A 649 14.05 -0.60 -1.31
C GLU A 649 12.94 -1.58 -1.77
N ASN A 650 13.32 -2.81 -2.08
CA ASN A 650 12.43 -3.87 -2.58
C ASN A 650 11.87 -4.68 -1.40
N ARG A 651 11.35 -5.88 -1.67
CA ARG A 651 10.76 -6.78 -0.68
C ARG A 651 11.69 -7.01 0.52
N GLU A 652 11.11 -7.02 1.71
CA GLU A 652 11.81 -7.31 2.96
C GLU A 652 12.56 -8.66 2.89
N PRO A 653 13.90 -8.67 2.94
CA PRO A 653 14.69 -9.88 2.73
C PRO A 653 14.36 -11.03 3.69
N TYR A 654 13.95 -10.71 4.92
CA TYR A 654 13.63 -11.73 5.91
C TYR A 654 12.42 -12.59 5.53
N LEU A 655 11.51 -12.10 4.66
CA LEU A 655 10.36 -12.89 4.19
C LEU A 655 10.81 -14.13 3.39
N PHE A 656 11.94 -14.05 2.67
CA PHE A 656 12.52 -15.22 2.00
C PHE A 656 13.07 -16.24 3.00
N VAL A 657 13.66 -15.75 4.09
CA VAL A 657 14.18 -16.58 5.20
C VAL A 657 13.03 -17.24 5.96
N GLU A 658 11.92 -16.55 6.21
CA GLU A 658 10.75 -17.14 6.85
C GLU A 658 10.18 -18.30 6.01
N TYR A 659 10.09 -18.11 4.69
CA TYR A 659 9.57 -19.11 3.77
C TYR A 659 10.50 -20.33 3.61
N ALA A 660 11.80 -20.12 3.36
CA ALA A 660 12.74 -21.19 3.00
C ALA A 660 13.75 -21.57 4.11
N LYS A 661 13.60 -20.98 5.30
CA LYS A 661 14.51 -21.05 6.46
C LYS A 661 15.84 -20.31 6.35
N SER A 662 16.37 -20.13 5.14
CA SER A 662 17.53 -19.30 4.83
C SER A 662 17.37 -18.74 3.42
N TYR A 663 18.05 -17.63 3.12
CA TYR A 663 18.04 -17.07 1.77
C TYR A 663 18.72 -18.03 0.76
N PHE A 664 19.78 -18.73 1.17
CA PHE A 664 20.43 -19.76 0.35
C PHE A 664 19.45 -20.87 -0.09
N ASN A 665 18.64 -21.38 0.85
CA ASN A 665 17.63 -22.40 0.53
C ASN A 665 16.57 -21.89 -0.43
N PHE A 666 16.18 -20.61 -0.30
CA PHE A 666 15.23 -20.01 -1.21
C PHE A 666 15.79 -19.97 -2.63
N VAL A 667 17.00 -19.43 -2.81
CA VAL A 667 17.66 -19.33 -4.12
C VAL A 667 17.84 -20.72 -4.74
N SER A 668 18.37 -21.67 -3.98
CA SER A 668 18.60 -23.05 -4.45
C SER A 668 17.30 -23.77 -4.85
N LYS A 669 16.17 -23.41 -4.23
CA LYS A 669 14.84 -23.97 -4.56
C LYS A 669 14.23 -23.34 -5.81
N VAL A 670 14.51 -22.06 -6.07
CA VAL A 670 13.79 -21.24 -7.06
C VAL A 670 14.55 -21.09 -8.37
N ASP A 671 15.86 -20.91 -8.30
CA ASP A 671 16.70 -20.58 -9.44
C ASP A 671 17.53 -21.78 -9.87
N LYS A 672 17.06 -22.49 -10.91
CA LYS A 672 17.77 -23.64 -11.47
C LYS A 672 19.14 -23.29 -12.06
N SER A 673 19.40 -22.01 -12.40
CA SER A 673 20.72 -21.58 -12.87
C SER A 673 21.76 -21.47 -11.73
N PHE A 674 21.31 -21.54 -10.48
CA PHE A 674 22.16 -21.57 -9.30
C PHE A 674 22.49 -23.01 -8.90
N GLU A 675 23.34 -23.67 -9.69
CA GLU A 675 23.84 -25.03 -9.40
C GLU A 675 25.02 -24.97 -8.42
N VAL A 676 24.70 -24.93 -7.12
CA VAL A 676 25.70 -24.94 -6.05
C VAL A 676 25.35 -25.98 -5.00
N GLU A 677 26.31 -26.84 -4.67
CA GLU A 677 26.19 -27.78 -3.57
C GLU A 677 26.94 -27.30 -2.31
N LEU A 678 26.21 -27.23 -1.20
CA LEU A 678 26.75 -27.09 0.15
C LEU A 678 26.47 -28.36 0.95
N SER A 679 27.33 -28.70 1.91
CA SER A 679 27.06 -29.84 2.79
C SER A 679 25.82 -29.61 3.63
N ALA A 680 25.12 -30.68 4.01
CA ALA A 680 23.91 -30.59 4.84
C ALA A 680 24.15 -29.82 6.16
N LYS A 681 25.35 -29.95 6.75
CA LYS A 681 25.75 -29.17 7.94
C LYS A 681 25.90 -27.67 7.65
N ALA A 682 26.50 -27.30 6.52
CA ALA A 682 26.63 -25.90 6.11
C ALA A 682 25.25 -25.26 5.85
N ILE A 683 24.35 -25.98 5.18
CA ILE A 683 22.97 -25.53 4.94
C ILE A 683 22.25 -25.29 6.26
N LYS A 684 22.32 -26.25 7.19
CA LYS A 684 21.70 -26.11 8.52
C LYS A 684 22.28 -24.92 9.31
N LEU A 685 23.58 -24.65 9.21
CA LEU A 685 24.19 -23.47 9.83
C LEU A 685 23.62 -22.16 9.25
N LEU A 686 23.46 -22.06 7.93
CA LEU A 686 22.83 -20.88 7.32
C LEU A 686 21.38 -20.70 7.79
N GLU A 687 20.59 -21.78 7.90
CA GLU A 687 19.23 -21.71 8.48
C GLU A 687 19.24 -21.16 9.91
N LEU A 688 20.14 -21.65 10.74
CA LEU A 688 20.23 -21.26 12.15
C LEU A 688 20.71 -19.81 12.28
N PHE A 689 21.77 -19.41 11.57
CA PHE A 689 22.24 -18.02 11.61
C PHE A 689 21.16 -17.06 11.12
N SER A 690 20.50 -17.34 10.00
CA SER A 690 19.48 -16.44 9.44
C SER A 690 18.27 -16.25 10.38
N LYS A 691 17.79 -17.31 11.05
CA LYS A 691 16.62 -17.22 11.94
C LYS A 691 16.94 -16.74 13.36
N GLU A 692 18.06 -17.23 13.89
CA GLU A 692 18.33 -17.18 15.33
C GLU A 692 19.29 -16.08 15.73
N ILE A 693 20.08 -15.56 14.80
CA ILE A 693 21.11 -14.54 15.08
C ILE A 693 20.87 -13.31 14.21
N ASN A 694 20.86 -13.49 12.89
CA ASN A 694 20.78 -12.43 11.89
C ASN A 694 19.34 -11.97 11.59
N ASN A 695 18.46 -12.00 12.60
CA ASN A 695 17.07 -11.57 12.49
C ASN A 695 16.87 -10.08 12.79
N SER A 696 17.96 -9.31 12.88
CA SER A 696 18.01 -7.86 13.17
C SER A 696 17.49 -7.43 14.55
N LYS A 697 17.20 -8.34 15.48
CA LYS A 697 16.66 -7.98 16.81
C LYS A 697 17.74 -7.71 17.86
N ARG A 698 18.89 -8.37 17.76
CA ARG A 698 20.05 -8.21 18.65
C ARG A 698 21.31 -8.03 17.79
N ILE A 699 22.01 -6.91 17.97
CA ILE A 699 23.06 -6.48 17.03
C ILE A 699 24.44 -7.03 17.39
N GLU A 700 24.67 -7.28 18.68
CA GLU A 700 25.94 -7.68 19.27
C GLU A 700 26.49 -8.94 18.60
N GLU A 701 25.64 -9.95 18.41
CA GLU A 701 26.00 -11.24 17.84
C GLU A 701 26.45 -11.08 16.37
N SER A 702 25.73 -10.29 15.57
CA SER A 702 26.08 -9.99 14.18
C SER A 702 27.41 -9.21 14.08
N ILE A 703 27.69 -8.27 14.99
CA ILE A 703 28.98 -7.55 15.04
C ILE A 703 30.13 -8.50 15.37
N ILE A 704 29.95 -9.36 16.39
CA ILE A 704 30.97 -10.35 16.77
C ILE A 704 31.30 -11.25 15.56
N LEU A 705 30.28 -11.77 14.87
CA LEU A 705 30.47 -12.60 13.68
C LEU A 705 31.20 -11.83 12.57
N LYS A 706 30.73 -10.63 12.20
CA LYS A 706 31.30 -9.83 11.12
C LYS A 706 32.78 -9.53 11.34
N GLU A 707 33.10 -8.95 12.49
CA GLU A 707 34.46 -8.55 12.81
C GLU A 707 35.39 -9.77 12.90
N THR A 708 34.94 -10.86 13.53
CA THR A 708 35.75 -12.08 13.65
C THR A 708 36.00 -12.73 12.29
N ILE A 709 35.02 -12.73 11.37
CA ILE A 709 35.19 -13.26 9.99
C ILE A 709 36.19 -12.41 9.19
N GLN A 710 36.25 -11.10 9.44
CA GLN A 710 37.11 -10.17 8.72
C GLN A 710 38.55 -10.14 9.24
N SER A 711 38.75 -10.16 10.56
CA SER A 711 40.08 -10.07 11.19
C SER A 711 40.63 -11.38 11.73
N GLY A 712 39.87 -12.49 11.64
CA GLY A 712 40.22 -13.81 12.18
C GLY A 712 40.05 -13.93 13.71
N SER A 713 40.13 -12.81 14.42
CA SER A 713 39.85 -12.71 15.85
C SER A 713 39.33 -11.33 16.23
N LEU A 714 38.61 -11.21 17.33
CA LEU A 714 38.08 -9.94 17.85
C LEU A 714 38.39 -9.78 19.34
N LYS A 715 39.16 -8.76 19.70
CA LYS A 715 39.41 -8.41 21.11
C LYS A 715 38.14 -7.85 21.75
N LEU A 716 37.83 -8.28 22.97
CA LEU A 716 36.64 -7.84 23.72
C LEU A 716 36.58 -6.32 23.91
N ILE A 717 37.74 -5.68 24.10
CA ILE A 717 37.84 -4.21 24.23
C ILE A 717 37.37 -3.53 22.94
N LYS A 718 37.83 -4.01 21.77
CA LYS A 718 37.44 -3.48 20.46
C LYS A 718 35.94 -3.68 20.24
N PHE A 719 35.40 -4.85 20.58
CA PHE A 719 33.95 -5.11 20.50
C PHE A 719 33.13 -4.10 21.31
N LYS A 720 33.50 -3.89 22.59
CA LYS A 720 32.82 -2.91 23.45
C LYS A 720 32.90 -1.49 22.89
N GLN A 721 34.06 -1.09 22.36
CA GLN A 721 34.26 0.20 21.71
C GLN A 721 33.35 0.39 20.50
N ILE A 722 33.25 -0.60 19.61
CA ILE A 722 32.38 -0.53 18.43
C ILE A 722 30.92 -0.28 18.84
N VAL A 723 30.43 -1.01 19.85
CA VAL A 723 29.04 -0.87 20.32
C VAL A 723 28.81 0.49 20.98
N GLU A 724 29.73 0.92 21.85
CA GLU A 724 29.63 2.21 22.55
C GLU A 724 29.71 3.40 21.58
N GLU A 725 30.61 3.36 20.60
CA GLU A 725 30.75 4.43 19.61
C GLU A 725 29.53 4.51 18.68
N SER A 726 29.03 3.37 18.22
CA SER A 726 27.95 3.29 17.21
C SER A 726 26.56 3.43 17.82
N TYR A 727 26.31 2.89 19.02
CA TYR A 727 24.98 2.79 19.64
C TYR A 727 24.89 3.43 21.02
N LYS A 728 25.96 4.05 21.55
CA LYS A 728 25.91 4.83 22.80
C LYS A 728 25.44 4.06 24.04
N TYR A 729 25.61 2.75 24.08
CA TYR A 729 25.41 1.93 25.28
C TYR A 729 26.57 0.97 25.49
N SER A 730 26.71 0.48 26.74
CA SER A 730 27.76 -0.46 27.12
C SER A 730 27.21 -1.89 27.23
N VAL A 731 28.00 -2.87 26.80
CA VAL A 731 27.61 -4.29 26.82
C VAL A 731 28.01 -4.94 28.15
N SER A 732 27.04 -5.53 28.85
CA SER A 732 27.27 -6.19 30.14
C SER A 732 28.06 -7.51 29.98
N PRO A 733 28.78 -7.98 31.03
CA PRO A 733 29.43 -9.29 31.01
C PRO A 733 28.47 -10.45 30.73
N GLU A 734 27.27 -10.43 31.30
CA GLU A 734 26.23 -11.45 31.09
C GLU A 734 25.75 -11.45 29.63
N THR A 735 25.63 -10.27 29.03
CA THR A 735 25.26 -10.09 27.63
C THR A 735 26.33 -10.67 26.71
N ILE A 736 27.61 -10.49 27.06
CA ILE A 736 28.74 -11.09 26.32
C ILE A 736 28.72 -12.62 26.37
N GLU A 737 28.51 -13.23 27.55
CA GLU A 737 28.40 -14.69 27.64
C GLU A 737 27.19 -15.20 26.86
N SER A 738 26.04 -14.54 27.01
CA SER A 738 24.83 -14.88 26.24
C SER A 738 25.06 -14.84 24.73
N CYS A 739 25.82 -13.87 24.21
CA CYS A 739 26.17 -13.82 22.79
C CYS A 739 27.00 -15.04 22.35
N VAL A 740 27.95 -15.50 23.18
CA VAL A 740 28.75 -16.69 22.88
C VAL A 740 27.87 -17.95 22.88
N ASP A 741 26.98 -18.09 23.85
CA ASP A 741 26.07 -19.23 23.97
C ASP A 741 25.07 -19.27 22.79
N ASN A 742 24.54 -18.11 22.39
CA ASN A 742 23.63 -17.99 21.26
C ASN A 742 24.31 -18.30 19.92
N ILE A 743 25.52 -17.77 19.68
CA ILE A 743 26.30 -18.06 18.45
C ILE A 743 26.66 -19.55 18.37
N ASN A 744 26.87 -20.22 19.51
CA ASN A 744 27.05 -21.67 19.56
C ASN A 744 25.73 -22.47 19.57
N PHE A 745 24.58 -21.80 19.48
CA PHE A 745 23.23 -22.38 19.49
C PHE A 745 22.89 -23.23 20.72
N GLU A 746 23.30 -22.77 21.91
CA GLU A 746 22.94 -23.41 23.19
C GLU A 746 21.54 -23.02 23.66
N PHE A 747 21.14 -21.77 23.41
CA PHE A 747 19.81 -21.26 23.78
C PHE A 747 18.67 -21.94 23.01
N VAL A 748 18.93 -22.32 21.74
CA VAL A 748 17.94 -22.95 20.86
C VAL A 748 17.94 -24.46 21.09
N ARG A 749 16.74 -25.02 21.34
CA ARG A 749 16.55 -26.45 21.57
C ARG A 749 15.60 -27.05 20.54
N GLU A 750 15.89 -28.25 20.06
CA GLU A 750 15.02 -29.05 19.19
C GLU A 750 14.66 -30.37 19.88
N LYS A 751 13.54 -30.99 19.48
CA LYS A 751 13.15 -32.32 20.01
C LYS A 751 13.97 -33.40 19.30
N LYS A 752 14.72 -34.19 20.06
CA LYS A 752 15.40 -35.41 19.61
C LYS A 752 15.00 -36.55 20.55
N ASN A 753 14.41 -37.63 20.01
CA ASN A 753 13.92 -38.77 20.79
C ASN A 753 12.99 -38.36 21.97
N ASN A 754 12.02 -37.47 21.71
CA ASN A 754 11.09 -36.91 22.70
C ASN A 754 11.72 -36.11 23.87
N LYS A 755 13.04 -35.82 23.83
CA LYS A 755 13.70 -34.91 24.77
C LYS A 755 14.09 -33.60 24.07
N LEU A 756 13.99 -32.48 24.79
CA LEU A 756 14.48 -31.19 24.34
C LEU A 756 16.00 -31.15 24.55
N VAL A 757 16.74 -31.04 23.46
CA VAL A 757 18.22 -31.04 23.45
C VAL A 757 18.70 -29.79 22.71
N THR A 758 19.85 -29.23 23.10
CA THR A 758 20.41 -28.05 22.43
C THR A 758 20.74 -28.34 20.97
N VAL A 759 20.58 -27.37 20.09
CA VAL A 759 20.95 -27.50 18.68
C VAL A 759 22.45 -27.78 18.54
N ARG A 760 23.27 -27.17 19.41
CA ARG A 760 24.70 -27.46 19.54
C ARG A 760 24.99 -28.96 19.63
N GLU A 761 24.37 -29.65 20.60
CA GLU A 761 24.56 -31.09 20.84
C GLU A 761 23.99 -31.98 19.72
N ILE A 762 22.91 -31.55 19.07
CA ILE A 762 22.25 -32.36 18.04
C ILE A 762 23.13 -32.51 16.80
N TYR A 763 23.78 -31.43 16.37
CA TYR A 763 24.55 -31.36 15.13
C TYR A 763 26.07 -31.33 15.34
N ASP A 764 26.50 -31.28 16.62
CA ASP A 764 27.89 -31.14 17.05
C ASP A 764 28.55 -29.90 16.43
N PHE A 765 27.96 -28.73 16.74
CA PHE A 765 28.48 -27.44 16.31
C PHE A 765 29.35 -26.82 17.39
N ASN A 766 30.55 -26.40 17.01
CA ASN A 766 31.43 -25.58 17.83
C ASN A 766 31.87 -24.41 16.96
N ILE A 767 31.37 -23.20 17.25
CA ILE A 767 31.48 -22.06 16.34
C ILE A 767 32.45 -21.04 16.93
N LEU A 768 32.14 -20.48 18.10
CA LEU A 768 32.88 -19.37 18.69
C LEU A 768 33.43 -19.75 20.07
N LYS A 769 34.70 -19.43 20.30
CA LYS A 769 35.38 -19.51 21.60
C LYS A 769 35.74 -18.11 22.08
N LYS A 770 35.74 -17.93 23.41
CA LYS A 770 36.27 -16.73 24.07
C LYS A 770 37.44 -17.13 24.96
N GLU A 771 38.66 -16.81 24.54
CA GLU A 771 39.90 -17.12 25.28
C GLU A 771 40.68 -15.83 25.52
N ASN A 772 41.15 -15.60 26.76
CA ASN A 772 41.95 -14.42 27.13
C ASN A 772 41.35 -13.08 26.66
N ALA A 773 40.03 -12.92 26.78
CA ALA A 773 39.27 -11.75 26.30
C ALA A 773 39.36 -11.49 24.78
N VAL A 774 39.53 -12.55 23.99
CA VAL A 774 39.49 -12.53 22.52
C VAL A 774 38.46 -13.57 22.03
N PHE A 775 37.62 -13.16 21.09
CA PHE A 775 36.73 -14.04 20.35
C PHE A 775 37.49 -14.66 19.17
N ILE A 776 37.43 -15.98 19.03
CA ILE A 776 38.12 -16.76 17.99
C ILE A 776 37.17 -17.87 17.53
N PHE A 777 37.15 -18.17 16.23
CA PHE A 777 36.36 -19.30 15.73
C PHE A 777 37.01 -20.65 16.05
N HIS A 778 36.19 -21.69 16.17
CA HIS A 778 36.69 -23.05 16.24
C HIS A 778 37.17 -23.51 14.86
N GLU A 779 38.21 -24.34 14.80
CA GLU A 779 38.74 -24.92 13.56
C GLU A 779 37.64 -25.58 12.68
N GLN A 780 36.66 -26.25 13.30
CA GLN A 780 35.52 -26.86 12.60
C GLN A 780 34.69 -25.83 11.83
N PHE A 781 34.54 -24.62 12.37
CA PHE A 781 33.81 -23.54 11.73
C PHE A 781 34.63 -22.85 10.64
N GLU A 782 35.95 -22.72 10.84
CA GLU A 782 36.86 -22.16 9.84
C GLU A 782 36.82 -22.93 8.51
N VAL A 783 36.69 -24.26 8.55
CA VAL A 783 36.51 -25.10 7.35
C VAL A 783 35.25 -24.72 6.56
N PHE A 784 34.15 -24.34 7.21
CA PHE A 784 32.97 -23.86 6.49
C PHE A 784 33.21 -22.48 5.87
N LEU A 785 33.98 -21.61 6.51
CA LEU A 785 34.32 -20.27 6.01
C LEU A 785 35.28 -20.29 4.80
N GLU A 786 36.04 -21.37 4.59
CA GLU A 786 36.84 -21.57 3.37
C GLU A 786 35.97 -21.71 2.12
N ASN A 787 34.74 -22.23 2.26
CA ASN A 787 33.78 -22.25 1.17
C ASN A 787 33.27 -20.82 0.89
N LYS A 788 33.70 -20.25 -0.24
CA LYS A 788 33.35 -18.89 -0.66
C LYS A 788 31.86 -18.63 -0.69
N ILE A 789 31.05 -19.63 -1.05
CA ILE A 789 29.60 -19.47 -1.18
C ILE A 789 28.96 -19.41 0.20
N PHE A 790 29.26 -20.37 1.08
CA PHE A 790 28.81 -20.33 2.47
C PHE A 790 29.20 -19.00 3.14
N LYS A 791 30.47 -18.58 3.00
CA LYS A 791 30.96 -17.32 3.56
C LYS A 791 30.21 -16.10 3.00
N SER A 792 29.93 -16.07 1.70
CA SER A 792 29.20 -14.96 1.07
C SER A 792 27.76 -14.82 1.57
N PHE A 793 27.01 -15.93 1.64
CA PHE A 793 25.63 -15.92 2.14
C PHE A 793 25.56 -15.61 3.64
N LEU A 794 26.53 -16.09 4.42
CA LEU A 794 26.61 -15.76 5.85
C LEU A 794 26.90 -14.27 6.05
N LEU A 795 27.91 -13.72 5.36
CA LEU A 795 28.25 -12.30 5.46
C LEU A 795 27.10 -11.40 5.01
N ASP A 796 26.44 -11.74 3.90
CA ASP A 796 25.26 -10.99 3.43
C ASP A 796 24.10 -11.03 4.44
N SER A 797 23.84 -12.19 5.06
CA SER A 797 22.85 -12.29 6.15
C SER A 797 23.23 -11.44 7.37
N ILE A 798 24.53 -11.38 7.72
CA ILE A 798 25.04 -10.55 8.82
C ILE A 798 24.90 -9.05 8.48
N ASP A 799 25.29 -8.65 7.27
CA ASP A 799 25.21 -7.28 6.80
C ASP A 799 23.76 -6.79 6.72
N TYR A 800 22.85 -7.66 6.28
CA TYR A 800 21.41 -7.42 6.33
C TYR A 800 20.94 -7.16 7.78
N SER A 801 21.31 -8.04 8.73
CA SER A 801 20.91 -7.91 10.14
C SER A 801 21.37 -6.57 10.72
N ILE A 802 22.62 -6.18 10.46
CA ILE A 802 23.20 -4.92 10.93
C ILE A 802 22.51 -3.72 10.30
N SER A 803 22.35 -3.73 8.98
CA SER A 803 21.75 -2.62 8.24
C SER A 803 20.28 -2.41 8.61
N SER A 804 19.53 -3.51 8.76
CA SER A 804 18.13 -3.49 9.18
C SER A 804 17.98 -2.98 10.62
N PHE A 805 18.83 -3.42 11.55
CA PHE A 805 18.87 -2.89 12.92
C PHE A 805 19.16 -1.38 12.92
N ASN A 806 20.19 -0.93 12.19
CA ASN A 806 20.59 0.47 12.12
C ASN A 806 19.49 1.39 11.56
N LYS A 807 18.70 0.89 10.61
CA LYS A 807 17.58 1.65 10.02
C LYS A 807 16.45 1.92 11.03
N GLU A 808 16.24 1.02 11.98
CA GLU A 808 15.18 1.12 12.98
C GLU A 808 15.66 1.68 14.33
N TYR A 809 16.96 1.62 14.59
CA TYR A 809 17.56 2.05 15.86
C TYR A 809 17.46 3.57 16.04
N LYS A 810 16.94 3.98 17.21
CA LYS A 810 16.97 5.37 17.67
C LYS A 810 17.35 5.40 19.13
N PHE A 811 18.40 6.14 19.46
CA PHE A 811 18.96 6.19 20.80
C PHE A 811 17.95 6.69 21.84
N GLU A 812 17.11 7.68 21.52
CA GLU A 812 16.14 8.25 22.46
C GLU A 812 15.03 7.26 22.86
N ASP A 813 14.79 6.27 22.01
CA ASP A 813 13.74 5.27 22.14
C ASP A 813 14.31 3.88 22.53
N TRP A 814 15.62 3.78 22.77
CA TRP A 814 16.29 2.55 23.17
C TRP A 814 16.22 2.34 24.68
N ILE A 815 15.74 1.17 25.11
CA ILE A 815 15.58 0.80 26.52
C ILE A 815 16.19 -0.58 26.75
N ASP A 816 17.48 -0.58 27.14
CA ASP A 816 18.23 -1.73 27.65
C ASP A 816 17.92 -3.04 26.87
N GLY A 817 18.27 -3.04 25.58
CA GLY A 817 18.07 -4.18 24.67
C GLY A 817 16.86 -4.08 23.74
N PHE A 818 15.92 -3.16 23.98
CA PHE A 818 14.71 -3.02 23.17
C PHE A 818 14.46 -1.60 22.67
N GLN A 819 14.19 -1.49 21.37
CA GLN A 819 13.63 -0.29 20.73
C GLN A 819 12.12 -0.16 21.01
N LEU A 820 11.65 1.00 21.49
CA LEU A 820 10.22 1.29 21.66
C LEU A 820 9.42 1.11 20.36
N TYR A 821 8.23 0.55 20.47
CA TYR A 821 7.26 0.31 19.38
C TYR A 821 7.79 -0.54 18.22
N ARG A 822 8.85 -1.32 18.48
CA ARG A 822 9.34 -2.38 17.61
C ARG A 822 8.73 -3.72 18.04
N LYS A 823 8.49 -4.61 17.07
CA LYS A 823 7.97 -5.96 17.33
C LYS A 823 9.10 -6.93 17.67
N TYR A 824 8.84 -7.81 18.64
CA TYR A 824 9.72 -8.90 19.03
C TYR A 824 8.91 -10.17 19.22
N SER A 825 9.45 -11.31 18.77
CA SER A 825 8.89 -12.60 19.14
C SER A 825 9.21 -12.88 20.61
N ARG A 826 8.45 -13.77 21.26
CA ARG A 826 8.77 -14.22 22.63
C ARG A 826 10.21 -14.74 22.73
N LYS A 827 10.66 -15.45 21.70
CA LYS A 827 12.02 -16.01 21.62
C LYS A 827 13.08 -14.90 21.63
N ASP A 828 12.88 -13.84 20.84
CA ASP A 828 13.79 -12.69 20.81
C ASP A 828 13.87 -12.01 22.18
N VAL A 829 12.73 -11.83 22.84
CA VAL A 829 12.67 -11.21 24.17
C VAL A 829 13.51 -11.98 25.18
N PHE A 830 13.34 -13.31 25.26
CA PHE A 830 14.14 -14.13 26.18
C PHE A 830 15.63 -14.16 25.82
N ARG A 831 15.96 -14.17 24.52
CA ARG A 831 17.35 -14.07 24.03
C ARG A 831 18.01 -12.78 24.48
N ILE A 832 17.33 -11.64 24.27
CA ILE A 832 17.81 -10.29 24.61
C ILE A 832 17.93 -10.11 26.13
N LEU A 833 17.00 -10.69 26.90
CA LEU A 833 17.05 -10.70 28.37
C LEU A 833 18.07 -11.69 28.97
N ASN A 834 18.92 -12.30 28.14
CA ASN A 834 19.99 -13.22 28.54
C ASN A 834 19.49 -14.47 29.31
N PHE A 835 18.31 -15.00 28.97
CA PHE A 835 17.88 -16.29 29.53
C PHE A 835 18.76 -17.42 29.00
N SER A 836 19.09 -18.39 29.87
CA SER A 836 19.96 -19.52 29.50
C SER A 836 19.33 -20.50 28.52
N GLU A 837 18.01 -20.53 28.40
CA GLU A 837 17.30 -21.37 27.45
C GLU A 837 16.00 -20.74 26.98
N ASN A 838 15.57 -21.10 25.77
CA ASN A 838 14.29 -20.67 25.22
C ASN A 838 13.12 -21.36 25.96
N PRO A 839 12.28 -20.63 26.71
CA PRO A 839 11.20 -21.23 27.48
C PRO A 839 10.11 -21.84 26.60
N VAL A 840 9.51 -22.94 27.05
CA VAL A 840 8.35 -23.55 26.37
C VAL A 840 7.16 -22.58 26.44
N ALA A 841 6.54 -22.30 25.29
CA ALA A 841 5.45 -21.31 25.17
C ALA A 841 4.32 -21.48 26.18
N GLN A 842 3.94 -22.73 26.49
CA GLN A 842 2.91 -23.06 27.49
C GLN A 842 3.28 -22.57 28.91
N ASN A 843 4.56 -22.57 29.27
CA ASN A 843 5.03 -22.10 30.58
C ASN A 843 5.03 -20.57 30.66
N VAL A 844 5.29 -19.91 29.52
CA VAL A 844 5.30 -18.44 29.42
C VAL A 844 3.89 -17.89 29.63
N GLY A 845 2.86 -18.42 28.96
CA GLY A 845 1.51 -17.85 29.01
C GLY A 845 1.55 -16.35 28.70
N GLY A 846 1.15 -15.50 29.67
CA GLY A 846 1.26 -14.04 29.59
C GLY A 846 2.48 -13.39 30.25
N TYR A 847 3.29 -14.09 31.05
CA TYR A 847 4.52 -13.55 31.65
C TYR A 847 5.40 -14.64 32.26
N LEU A 848 6.70 -14.39 32.42
CA LEU A 848 7.60 -15.34 33.09
C LEU A 848 8.65 -14.59 33.93
N VAL A 849 8.67 -14.84 35.23
CA VAL A 849 9.71 -14.32 36.13
C VAL A 849 11.00 -15.11 35.92
N SER A 850 12.11 -14.41 35.67
CA SER A 850 13.42 -15.02 35.52
C SER A 850 13.87 -15.72 36.80
N VAL A 851 14.72 -16.75 36.67
CA VAL A 851 15.19 -17.55 37.81
C VAL A 851 15.97 -16.71 38.82
N ASP A 852 16.70 -15.70 38.34
CA ASP A 852 17.47 -14.73 39.14
C ASP A 852 16.63 -13.55 39.66
N ASN A 853 15.32 -13.53 39.37
CA ASN A 853 14.36 -12.49 39.76
C ASN A 853 14.69 -11.07 39.24
N LYS A 854 15.52 -10.94 38.20
CA LYS A 854 15.86 -9.63 37.62
C LYS A 854 14.89 -9.14 36.54
N ASN A 855 14.23 -10.04 35.81
CA ASN A 855 13.39 -9.70 34.68
C ASN A 855 12.06 -10.47 34.70
N CYS A 856 10.96 -9.82 34.33
CA CYS A 856 9.69 -10.47 34.06
C CYS A 856 8.99 -9.81 32.86
N PRO A 857 9.28 -10.26 31.62
CA PRO A 857 8.55 -9.78 30.45
C PRO A 857 7.08 -10.15 30.52
N ILE A 858 6.22 -9.18 30.17
CA ILE A 858 4.76 -9.30 30.15
C ILE A 858 4.29 -9.24 28.71
N PHE A 859 3.49 -10.21 28.28
CA PHE A 859 2.92 -10.33 26.94
C PHE A 859 1.40 -10.26 27.00
N VAL A 860 0.81 -9.32 26.26
CA VAL A 860 -0.64 -9.09 26.23
C VAL A 860 -1.16 -9.12 24.79
N ASN A 861 -2.25 -9.86 24.59
CA ASN A 861 -3.10 -9.73 23.41
C ASN A 861 -4.25 -8.78 23.78
N TYR A 862 -4.30 -7.61 23.15
CA TYR A 862 -5.15 -6.49 23.55
C TYR A 862 -6.63 -6.74 23.26
N HIS A 863 -6.95 -7.15 22.02
CA HIS A 863 -8.28 -7.63 21.66
C HIS A 863 -8.25 -9.16 21.62
N LYS A 864 -9.30 -9.76 22.20
CA LYS A 864 -9.45 -11.21 22.32
C LYS A 864 -10.64 -11.63 21.47
N GLU A 865 -10.49 -12.71 20.71
CA GLU A 865 -11.60 -13.30 19.93
C GLU A 865 -12.71 -13.82 20.86
N ASP A 866 -13.94 -13.79 20.37
CA ASP A 866 -15.12 -14.21 21.14
C ASP A 866 -15.07 -15.71 21.52
N ASP A 867 -14.34 -16.53 20.75
CA ASP A 867 -14.18 -17.99 20.88
C ASP A 867 -13.01 -18.45 21.78
N ILE A 868 -12.28 -17.54 22.42
CA ILE A 868 -11.21 -17.88 23.38
C ILE A 868 -11.81 -18.32 24.72
N SER A 869 -11.16 -19.26 25.42
CA SER A 869 -11.59 -19.70 26.75
C SER A 869 -11.85 -18.53 27.71
N GLU A 870 -12.99 -18.52 28.40
CA GLU A 870 -13.34 -17.53 29.44
C GLU A 870 -12.23 -17.44 30.51
N SER A 871 -11.53 -18.56 30.75
CA SER A 871 -10.37 -18.68 31.64
C SER A 871 -9.12 -17.88 31.21
N THR A 872 -9.15 -17.25 30.03
CA THR A 872 -8.07 -16.39 29.50
C THR A 872 -8.54 -15.01 29.01
N LYS A 873 -9.84 -14.68 29.18
CA LYS A 873 -10.43 -13.35 28.90
C LYS A 873 -10.09 -12.32 30.00
N TYR A 874 -8.80 -12.05 30.22
CA TYR A 874 -8.35 -10.97 31.11
C TYR A 874 -8.80 -9.59 30.59
N GLU A 875 -9.17 -8.66 31.48
CA GLU A 875 -9.57 -7.27 31.12
C GLU A 875 -8.35 -6.34 31.04
N ASP A 876 -7.33 -6.73 30.27
CA ASP A 876 -6.14 -5.90 30.08
C ASP A 876 -6.50 -4.69 29.20
N LYS A 877 -6.24 -3.47 29.67
CA LYS A 877 -6.58 -2.25 28.91
C LYS A 877 -5.72 -1.07 29.33
N PHE A 878 -5.50 -0.14 28.39
CA PHE A 878 -5.01 1.17 28.79
C PHE A 878 -6.15 2.02 29.36
N LEU A 879 -5.82 2.79 30.39
CA LEU A 879 -6.70 3.83 30.93
C LEU A 879 -6.31 5.22 30.43
N SER A 880 -5.01 5.39 30.20
CA SER A 880 -4.40 6.57 29.60
C SER A 880 -3.15 6.14 28.84
N PRO A 881 -2.48 7.02 28.09
CA PRO A 881 -1.19 6.70 27.49
C PRO A 881 -0.10 6.27 28.49
N LYS A 882 -0.25 6.57 29.78
CA LYS A 882 0.72 6.24 30.83
C LYS A 882 0.27 5.10 31.75
N GLU A 883 -1.03 4.85 31.87
CA GLU A 883 -1.57 3.86 32.81
C GLU A 883 -2.17 2.64 32.09
N PHE A 884 -1.82 1.45 32.57
CA PHE A 884 -2.26 0.18 32.01
C PHE A 884 -2.77 -0.75 33.10
N ASP A 885 -4.04 -1.18 32.98
CA ASP A 885 -4.62 -2.21 33.84
C ASP A 885 -4.25 -3.59 33.28
N TRP A 886 -3.76 -4.46 34.16
CA TRP A 886 -3.29 -5.80 33.81
C TRP A 886 -3.79 -6.86 34.80
N MET A 887 -4.02 -8.08 34.32
CA MET A 887 -4.31 -9.23 35.18
C MET A 887 -3.25 -10.33 35.15
N SER A 888 -2.99 -10.91 36.31
CA SER A 888 -2.14 -12.09 36.42
C SER A 888 -2.79 -13.36 35.86
N LYS A 889 -1.96 -14.40 35.68
CA LYS A 889 -2.41 -15.74 35.25
C LYS A 889 -3.47 -16.28 36.20
N SER A 890 -4.34 -17.15 35.68
CA SER A 890 -5.35 -17.84 36.48
C SER A 890 -4.74 -18.62 37.66
N ASN A 891 -5.48 -18.77 38.75
CA ASN A 891 -5.06 -19.42 40.00
C ASN A 891 -3.86 -18.73 40.65
N ARG A 892 -3.87 -17.40 40.64
CA ARG A 892 -2.91 -16.56 41.37
C ARG A 892 -3.61 -15.77 42.45
N LYS A 893 -2.87 -15.57 43.53
CA LYS A 893 -3.25 -14.77 44.69
C LYS A 893 -2.21 -13.70 44.91
N ILE A 894 -2.56 -12.62 45.62
CA ILE A 894 -1.61 -11.54 45.94
C ILE A 894 -0.31 -12.11 46.52
N ASN A 895 -0.38 -13.10 47.42
CA ASN A 895 0.78 -13.74 48.05
C ASN A 895 1.53 -14.77 47.18
N SER A 896 1.15 -14.98 45.92
CA SER A 896 1.86 -15.90 45.03
C SER A 896 3.28 -15.40 44.76
N LYS A 897 4.26 -16.31 44.69
CA LYS A 897 5.69 -15.96 44.59
C LYS A 897 5.98 -15.04 43.40
N ASP A 898 5.40 -15.34 42.25
CA ASP A 898 5.54 -14.54 41.03
C ASP A 898 4.88 -13.16 41.13
N VAL A 899 3.69 -13.07 41.74
CA VAL A 899 3.01 -11.80 42.00
C VAL A 899 3.82 -10.95 43.00
N GLN A 900 4.37 -11.54 44.06
CA GLN A 900 5.23 -10.84 45.01
C GLN A 900 6.51 -10.31 44.35
N SER A 901 7.07 -11.06 43.40
CA SER A 901 8.18 -10.59 42.57
C SER A 901 7.77 -9.40 41.70
N ILE A 902 6.66 -9.47 40.97
CA ILE A 902 6.15 -8.37 40.12
C ILE A 902 5.89 -7.11 40.94
N LEU A 903 5.43 -7.24 42.18
CA LEU A 903 5.23 -6.11 43.11
C LEU A 903 6.54 -5.57 43.73
N GLY A 904 7.71 -6.06 43.31
CA GLY A 904 9.02 -5.62 43.80
C GLY A 904 9.38 -6.09 45.21
N LYS A 905 8.57 -6.96 45.85
CA LYS A 905 8.81 -7.39 47.24
C LYS A 905 9.94 -8.40 47.39
N ASN A 906 10.32 -9.07 46.29
CA ASN A 906 11.45 -10.01 46.26
C ASN A 906 12.73 -9.37 45.70
N GLY A 907 12.82 -8.03 45.70
CA GLY A 907 13.90 -7.26 45.09
C GLY A 907 13.46 -6.52 43.83
N ASN A 908 14.32 -5.62 43.34
CA ASN A 908 14.04 -4.84 42.14
C ASN A 908 13.96 -5.77 40.92
N ILE A 909 12.89 -5.63 40.12
CA ILE A 909 12.64 -6.44 38.93
C ILE A 909 12.26 -5.53 37.77
N ARG A 910 12.82 -5.80 36.59
CA ARG A 910 12.44 -5.12 35.35
C ARG A 910 11.20 -5.78 34.76
N LEU A 911 10.18 -4.98 34.40
CA LEU A 911 8.92 -5.44 33.83
C LEU A 911 8.71 -4.86 32.42
N PRO A 912 9.34 -5.43 31.38
CA PRO A 912 9.12 -4.97 30.02
C PRO A 912 7.75 -5.44 29.49
N LEU A 913 6.94 -4.50 29.00
CA LEU A 913 5.58 -4.75 28.50
C LEU A 913 5.58 -4.90 26.97
N PHE A 914 4.97 -5.98 26.49
CA PHE A 914 4.82 -6.32 25.08
C PHE A 914 3.36 -6.55 24.73
N ILE A 915 2.83 -5.80 23.75
CA ILE A 915 1.42 -5.83 23.37
C ILE A 915 1.27 -6.18 21.89
N LYS A 916 0.28 -7.02 21.59
CA LYS A 916 -0.17 -7.33 20.24
C LYS A 916 -1.67 -7.04 20.15
N LYS A 917 -2.14 -6.46 19.03
CA LYS A 917 -3.54 -6.03 18.90
C LYS A 917 -4.47 -7.24 18.83
N ASN A 918 -4.28 -8.12 17.83
CA ASN A 918 -5.10 -9.32 17.60
C ASN A 918 -4.22 -10.58 17.41
N ASN A 919 -4.77 -11.79 17.55
CA ASN A 919 -4.05 -13.04 17.27
C ASN A 919 -3.67 -13.19 15.79
N ASP A 920 -4.42 -12.60 14.87
CA ASP A 920 -4.14 -12.67 13.43
C ASP A 920 -2.92 -11.87 12.97
N GLU A 921 -2.36 -10.98 13.81
CA GLU A 921 -1.21 -10.13 13.43
C GLU A 921 0.18 -10.83 13.53
N GLY A 922 0.24 -12.16 13.53
CA GLY A 922 1.49 -12.94 13.56
C GLY A 922 1.94 -13.45 14.93
N THR A 923 3.24 -13.66 15.18
CA THR A 923 3.73 -14.17 16.48
C THR A 923 4.33 -13.11 17.40
N ASP A 924 4.51 -11.90 16.87
CA ASP A 924 5.36 -10.89 17.48
C ASP A 924 4.54 -9.81 18.19
N PHE A 925 5.14 -9.21 19.21
CA PHE A 925 4.51 -8.23 20.09
C PHE A 925 5.29 -6.91 20.05
N TYR A 926 4.59 -5.78 20.02
CA TYR A 926 5.20 -4.46 20.13
C TYR A 926 5.69 -4.21 21.55
N PHE A 927 6.94 -3.79 21.70
CA PHE A 927 7.47 -3.33 22.99
C PHE A 927 6.93 -1.94 23.35
N MET A 928 6.32 -1.80 24.52
CA MET A 928 5.69 -0.57 25.00
C MET A 928 6.54 0.22 26.00
N GLY A 929 7.69 -0.33 26.41
CA GLY A 929 8.50 0.22 27.49
C GLY A 929 8.44 -0.66 28.75
N ASN A 930 9.17 -0.26 29.79
CA ASN A 930 9.02 -0.91 31.09
C ASN A 930 7.84 -0.28 31.85
N VAL A 931 7.27 -1.10 32.74
CA VAL A 931 6.19 -0.68 33.63
C VAL A 931 6.57 -0.83 35.10
N ASN A 932 5.96 -0.02 35.96
CA ASN A 932 6.10 -0.08 37.41
C ASN A 932 4.72 -0.28 38.06
N PRO A 933 4.57 -1.22 39.02
CA PRO A 933 3.28 -1.48 39.65
C PRO A 933 2.89 -0.33 40.60
N GLN A 934 1.66 0.16 40.47
CA GLN A 934 1.04 1.05 41.44
C GLN A 934 0.65 0.24 42.68
N LEU A 935 1.48 0.29 43.74
CA LEU A 935 1.30 -0.54 44.94
C LEU A 935 -0.03 -0.31 45.67
N ASN A 936 -0.64 0.86 45.50
CA ASN A 936 -1.94 1.21 46.07
C ASN A 936 -3.12 0.62 45.27
N ASN A 937 -2.89 0.19 44.03
CA ASN A 937 -3.91 -0.26 43.07
C ASN A 937 -3.67 -1.73 42.71
N VAL A 938 -3.62 -2.59 43.74
CA VAL A 938 -3.46 -4.04 43.62
C VAL A 938 -4.64 -4.73 44.26
N GLU A 939 -5.42 -5.47 43.47
CA GLU A 939 -6.68 -6.06 43.92
C GLU A 939 -6.74 -7.56 43.65
N GLN A 940 -7.21 -8.33 44.64
CA GLN A 940 -7.55 -9.74 44.46
C GLN A 940 -8.90 -9.82 43.76
N SER A 941 -8.96 -10.49 42.62
CA SER A 941 -10.19 -10.67 41.84
C SER A 941 -10.37 -12.14 41.41
N SER A 942 -11.42 -12.40 40.63
CA SER A 942 -11.75 -13.72 40.10
C SER A 942 -12.27 -13.62 38.66
N MET A 943 -11.89 -14.56 37.82
CA MET A 943 -12.40 -14.71 36.44
C MET A 943 -13.21 -16.01 36.30
N ASN A 944 -14.16 -16.04 35.37
CA ASN A 944 -14.92 -17.25 35.05
C ASN A 944 -14.08 -18.20 34.18
N THR A 945 -14.43 -19.48 34.19
CA THR A 945 -13.85 -20.50 33.31
C THR A 945 -14.97 -21.11 32.49
N ASP A 946 -14.64 -21.77 31.37
CA ASP A 946 -15.61 -22.35 30.42
C ASP A 946 -16.62 -23.33 31.05
N GLY A 947 -16.34 -23.83 32.26
CA GLY A 947 -17.23 -24.66 33.07
C GLY A 947 -17.97 -23.94 34.20
N GLY A 948 -18.06 -22.60 34.20
CA GLY A 948 -18.75 -21.78 35.21
C GLY A 948 -18.05 -21.67 36.57
N ARG A 949 -16.82 -22.20 36.72
CA ARG A 949 -16.04 -22.09 37.96
C ARG A 949 -15.24 -20.78 37.99
N LYS A 950 -15.19 -20.11 39.14
CA LYS A 950 -14.36 -18.91 39.33
C LYS A 950 -12.94 -19.29 39.72
N VAL A 951 -11.94 -18.78 38.98
CA VAL A 951 -10.51 -18.92 39.31
C VAL A 951 -9.94 -17.59 39.76
N SER A 952 -9.02 -17.62 40.73
CA SER A 952 -8.46 -16.40 41.33
C SER A 952 -7.44 -15.73 40.40
N VAL A 953 -7.51 -14.41 40.30
CA VAL A 953 -6.55 -13.56 39.56
C VAL A 953 -6.21 -12.32 40.38
N VAL A 954 -5.13 -11.64 40.04
CA VAL A 954 -4.74 -10.38 40.69
C VAL A 954 -4.75 -9.29 39.62
N LYS A 955 -5.51 -8.22 39.85
CA LYS A 955 -5.48 -7.02 39.01
C LYS A 955 -4.40 -6.08 39.55
N ILE A 956 -3.53 -5.61 38.68
CA ILE A 956 -2.45 -4.67 39.00
C ILE A 956 -2.53 -3.54 38.01
N ARG A 957 -2.54 -2.30 38.50
CA ARG A 957 -2.32 -1.13 37.65
C ARG A 957 -0.84 -0.85 37.50
N PHE A 958 -0.42 -0.59 36.28
CA PHE A 958 0.94 -0.26 35.91
C PHE A 958 1.05 1.18 35.42
N ASP A 959 2.12 1.86 35.87
CA ASP A 959 2.61 3.09 35.26
C ASP A 959 3.72 2.76 34.27
N LEU A 960 3.56 3.20 33.02
CA LEU A 960 4.63 3.16 32.04
C LEU A 960 5.68 4.23 32.36
N GLU A 961 6.96 3.86 32.26
CA GLU A 961 8.08 4.80 32.41
C GLU A 961 8.02 5.90 31.35
N LYS A 962 7.65 5.54 30.12
CA LYS A 962 7.40 6.47 29.01
C LYS A 962 5.97 6.29 28.51
N PRO A 963 5.17 7.38 28.41
CA PRO A 963 3.84 7.29 27.83
C PRO A 963 3.86 6.70 26.41
N VAL A 964 2.83 5.92 26.07
CA VAL A 964 2.64 5.39 24.71
C VAL A 964 2.40 6.54 23.74
N SER A 965 3.10 6.52 22.59
CA SER A 965 2.87 7.50 21.54
C SER A 965 1.40 7.52 21.08
N ALA A 966 0.87 8.71 20.81
CA ALA A 966 -0.51 8.89 20.37
C ALA A 966 -0.88 7.99 19.16
N SER A 967 0.06 7.80 18.23
CA SER A 967 -0.14 6.93 17.06
C SER A 967 -0.35 5.46 17.41
N ILE A 968 0.46 4.91 18.32
CA ILE A 968 0.34 3.51 18.74
C ILE A 968 -0.86 3.33 19.66
N TYR A 969 -1.10 4.30 20.54
CA TYR A 969 -2.27 4.30 21.43
C TYR A 969 -3.57 4.26 20.63
N ARG A 970 -3.70 5.11 19.61
CA ARG A 970 -4.86 5.14 18.70
C ARG A 970 -5.05 3.83 17.97
N TYR A 971 -3.99 3.30 17.36
CA TYR A 971 -4.01 2.02 16.66
C TYR A 971 -4.55 0.87 17.54
N LEU A 972 -4.19 0.85 18.83
CA LEU A 972 -4.69 -0.16 19.78
C LEU A 972 -6.18 0.05 20.15
N HIS A 973 -6.69 1.29 20.19
CA HIS A 973 -8.04 1.62 20.65
C HIS A 973 -9.13 1.70 19.57
N GLU A 974 -8.77 1.83 18.29
CA GLU A 974 -9.70 2.07 17.16
C GLU A 974 -10.89 1.08 17.02
N ASN A 975 -10.92 -0.05 17.73
CA ASN A 975 -12.00 -1.05 17.66
C ASN A 975 -13.13 -0.88 18.71
N ILE A 976 -13.00 0.03 19.70
CA ILE A 976 -13.94 0.11 20.82
C ILE A 976 -15.22 0.90 20.46
N ASP A 977 -15.12 1.90 19.58
CA ASP A 977 -16.23 2.84 19.34
C ASP A 977 -17.38 2.24 18.49
N LEU A 978 -17.11 1.34 17.54
CA LEU A 978 -18.14 0.79 16.66
C LEU A 978 -19.06 -0.24 17.36
N LYS A 979 -18.54 -1.07 18.28
CA LYS A 979 -19.38 -1.97 19.11
C LYS A 979 -20.26 -1.18 20.09
N MET A 980 -19.81 -0.01 20.56
CA MET A 980 -20.62 0.89 21.41
C MET A 980 -21.66 1.68 20.61
N MET A 981 -21.36 2.05 19.36
CA MET A 981 -22.34 2.68 18.46
C MET A 981 -23.43 1.71 17.99
N ALA A 982 -23.10 0.44 17.73
CA ALA A 982 -24.10 -0.58 17.38
C ALA A 982 -25.05 -0.94 18.54
N SER A 983 -24.64 -0.71 19.79
CA SER A 983 -25.47 -0.97 20.98
C SER A 983 -26.26 0.24 21.49
N SER A 984 -26.07 1.42 20.88
CA SER A 984 -26.71 2.69 21.29
C SER A 984 -27.70 3.24 20.26
N THR A 985 -28.42 2.38 19.54
CA THR A 985 -29.65 2.82 18.85
C THR A 985 -30.79 2.97 19.85
N VAL A 986 -31.08 4.23 20.19
CA VAL A 986 -32.27 4.67 20.90
C VAL A 986 -33.53 4.09 20.25
N LYS A 987 -34.33 3.34 21.04
CA LYS A 987 -35.66 2.86 20.63
C LYS A 987 -36.55 4.06 20.25
N PRO A 988 -37.14 4.10 19.04
CA PRO A 988 -38.15 5.09 18.72
C PRO A 988 -39.42 4.78 19.52
N ILE A 989 -39.98 5.82 20.12
CA ILE A 989 -41.28 5.80 20.79
C ILE A 989 -42.35 5.49 19.73
N ALA A 990 -43.04 4.37 19.89
CA ALA A 990 -44.17 3.99 19.05
C ALA A 990 -45.32 4.99 19.25
N SER A 991 -45.77 5.58 18.14
CA SER A 991 -47.07 6.26 18.08
C SER A 991 -47.99 5.46 17.17
N ASP A 992 -49.15 5.10 17.72
CA ASP A 992 -50.24 4.40 17.08
C ASP A 992 -50.71 5.11 15.80
N VAL A 993 -50.62 4.43 14.65
CA VAL A 993 -51.57 4.63 13.55
C VAL A 993 -51.95 3.27 12.99
N ARG A 994 -53.20 2.88 13.26
CA ARG A 994 -53.90 1.72 12.71
C ARG A 994 -53.95 1.80 11.19
N GLN A 995 -53.58 0.72 10.50
CA GLN A 995 -54.01 0.48 9.13
C GLN A 995 -54.80 -0.83 9.03
N LEU A 996 -56.01 -0.68 8.52
CA LEU A 996 -57.01 -1.70 8.26
C LEU A 996 -56.55 -2.64 7.14
N LYS A 997 -56.69 -3.95 7.39
CA LYS A 997 -56.71 -4.98 6.35
C LYS A 997 -58.00 -4.83 5.53
N ILE A 998 -57.86 -4.75 4.21
CA ILE A 998 -58.91 -5.09 3.25
C ILE A 998 -58.26 -6.08 2.26
N GLU A 999 -58.78 -7.30 2.26
CA GLU A 999 -58.53 -8.35 1.27
C GLU A 999 -59.22 -7.99 -0.04
N LEU A 1000 -58.54 -8.18 -1.17
CA LEU A 1000 -59.16 -8.43 -2.47
C LEU A 1000 -58.29 -9.40 -3.29
N GLU A 1001 -59.01 -10.34 -3.91
CA GLU A 1001 -58.66 -11.60 -4.54
C GLU A 1001 -57.58 -11.56 -5.64
N GLU A 1002 -56.74 -12.60 -5.68
CA GLU A 1002 -55.86 -12.93 -6.81
C GLU A 1002 -56.64 -13.62 -7.95
N PRO A 1003 -56.34 -13.34 -9.23
CA PRO A 1003 -56.78 -14.20 -10.32
C PRO A 1003 -55.81 -15.36 -10.52
N GLU A 1004 -56.37 -16.57 -10.67
CA GLU A 1004 -55.68 -17.80 -11.01
C GLU A 1004 -54.71 -17.64 -12.20
N LYS A 1005 -53.44 -18.00 -11.98
CA LYS A 1005 -52.53 -18.43 -13.05
C LYS A 1005 -52.02 -19.83 -12.75
N ILE A 1006 -52.45 -20.77 -13.59
CA ILE A 1006 -51.89 -22.10 -13.76
C ILE A 1006 -50.37 -21.93 -14.00
N SER A 1007 -49.52 -22.44 -13.11
CA SER A 1007 -48.08 -22.63 -13.37
C SER A 1007 -47.76 -24.11 -13.40
N GLU A 1008 -47.55 -24.68 -14.59
CA GLU A 1008 -46.81 -25.92 -14.71
C GLU A 1008 -45.38 -25.67 -14.20
N SER A 1009 -44.95 -26.43 -13.19
CA SER A 1009 -43.59 -26.37 -12.67
C SER A 1009 -42.62 -26.89 -13.74
N LEU A 1010 -42.04 -25.98 -14.52
CA LEU A 1010 -40.99 -26.31 -15.49
C LEU A 1010 -39.71 -26.63 -14.72
N HIS A 1011 -39.37 -27.92 -14.62
CA HIS A 1011 -38.05 -28.37 -14.17
C HIS A 1011 -36.98 -27.96 -15.18
N THR A 1012 -36.04 -27.08 -14.81
CA THR A 1012 -35.04 -26.53 -15.74
C THR A 1012 -33.61 -26.56 -15.20
N ILE A 1013 -32.62 -26.60 -16.10
CA ILE A 1013 -31.19 -26.40 -15.80
C ILE A 1013 -30.56 -25.38 -16.76
N PRO A 1014 -29.42 -24.74 -16.37
CA PRO A 1014 -28.64 -23.90 -17.27
C PRO A 1014 -28.11 -24.67 -18.49
N PHE A 1015 -28.39 -24.17 -19.69
CA PHE A 1015 -27.79 -24.58 -20.96
C PHE A 1015 -26.89 -23.46 -21.45
N PHE A 1016 -25.58 -23.69 -21.38
CA PHE A 1016 -24.58 -22.73 -21.80
C PHE A 1016 -24.47 -22.68 -23.32
N ASN A 1017 -24.31 -21.48 -23.87
CA ASN A 1017 -24.28 -21.23 -25.32
C ASN A 1017 -22.94 -21.59 -26.00
N PHE A 1018 -21.95 -22.10 -25.27
CA PHE A 1018 -20.73 -22.67 -25.85
C PHE A 1018 -20.90 -24.14 -26.26
N TYR A 1019 -20.00 -24.63 -27.12
CA TYR A 1019 -19.90 -26.06 -27.43
C TYR A 1019 -18.53 -26.63 -27.05
N ALA A 1020 -18.50 -27.91 -26.65
CA ALA A 1020 -17.26 -28.65 -26.46
C ALA A 1020 -16.95 -29.50 -27.70
N ALA A 1021 -15.70 -29.47 -28.15
CA ALA A 1021 -15.25 -30.31 -29.24
C ALA A 1021 -15.02 -31.75 -28.73
N ALA A 1022 -15.74 -32.71 -29.29
CA ALA A 1022 -15.38 -34.13 -29.26
C ALA A 1022 -14.26 -34.34 -30.28
N GLY A 1023 -13.10 -33.73 -30.06
CA GLY A 1023 -11.94 -33.66 -30.98
C GLY A 1023 -10.70 -33.21 -30.19
N THR A 1024 -9.96 -32.22 -30.69
CA THR A 1024 -9.08 -31.38 -29.84
C THR A 1024 -9.94 -30.43 -28.99
N PHE A 1025 -9.33 -29.44 -28.34
CA PHE A 1025 -10.08 -28.29 -27.81
C PHE A 1025 -10.81 -27.57 -28.94
N SER A 1026 -11.98 -26.99 -28.63
CA SER A 1026 -12.73 -26.12 -29.54
C SER A 1026 -11.90 -24.89 -29.93
N GLU A 1027 -12.41 -24.08 -30.85
CA GLU A 1027 -11.96 -22.68 -30.96
C GLU A 1027 -12.19 -21.95 -29.63
N MET A 1028 -11.42 -20.89 -29.37
CA MET A 1028 -11.63 -20.03 -28.20
C MET A 1028 -12.99 -19.36 -28.31
N GLN A 1029 -13.80 -19.45 -27.24
CA GLN A 1029 -15.16 -18.96 -27.19
C GLN A 1029 -15.31 -17.97 -26.01
N ASP A 1030 -15.86 -16.78 -26.30
CA ASP A 1030 -16.09 -15.70 -25.33
C ASP A 1030 -17.47 -15.78 -24.62
N GLU A 1031 -18.42 -16.56 -25.16
CA GLU A 1031 -19.80 -16.63 -24.67
C GLU A 1031 -19.96 -17.64 -23.52
N LYS A 1032 -20.08 -17.14 -22.28
CA LYS A 1032 -20.49 -17.93 -21.09
C LYS A 1032 -21.94 -17.70 -20.67
N ASP A 1033 -22.72 -17.02 -21.51
CA ASP A 1033 -24.16 -16.85 -21.31
C ASP A 1033 -24.89 -18.20 -21.39
N TYR A 1034 -25.99 -18.32 -20.64
CA TYR A 1034 -26.82 -19.52 -20.63
C TYR A 1034 -28.31 -19.16 -20.67
N LYS A 1035 -29.09 -20.09 -21.22
CA LYS A 1035 -30.55 -20.10 -21.13
C LYS A 1035 -31.01 -21.31 -20.33
N TYR A 1036 -32.21 -21.27 -19.77
CA TYR A 1036 -32.78 -22.44 -19.09
C TYR A 1036 -33.42 -23.39 -20.10
N ILE A 1037 -33.13 -24.69 -19.98
CA ILE A 1037 -33.79 -25.76 -20.76
C ILE A 1037 -34.55 -26.70 -19.83
N SER A 1038 -35.67 -27.25 -20.31
CA SER A 1038 -36.45 -28.22 -19.53
C SER A 1038 -35.76 -29.58 -19.48
N VAL A 1039 -35.73 -30.20 -18.30
CA VAL A 1039 -35.14 -31.52 -18.06
C VAL A 1039 -36.01 -32.37 -17.12
N PRO A 1040 -35.88 -33.71 -17.14
CA PRO A 1040 -36.52 -34.58 -16.15
C PRO A 1040 -36.19 -34.18 -14.71
N GLU A 1041 -37.16 -34.31 -13.80
CA GLU A 1041 -37.07 -33.91 -12.38
C GLU A 1041 -35.77 -34.35 -11.68
N LYS A 1042 -35.27 -35.56 -11.99
CA LYS A 1042 -34.01 -36.10 -11.43
C LYS A 1042 -32.74 -35.27 -11.73
N TYR A 1043 -32.78 -34.37 -12.71
CA TYR A 1043 -31.66 -33.49 -13.08
C TYR A 1043 -31.91 -32.02 -12.72
N ALA A 1044 -33.08 -31.68 -12.18
CA ALA A 1044 -33.49 -30.30 -11.89
C ALA A 1044 -32.92 -29.80 -10.56
N THR A 1045 -31.59 -29.84 -10.42
CA THR A 1045 -30.84 -29.32 -9.28
C THR A 1045 -29.68 -28.45 -9.76
N ASP A 1046 -29.20 -27.55 -8.90
CA ASP A 1046 -28.10 -26.62 -9.22
C ASP A 1046 -26.74 -27.31 -9.48
N GLU A 1047 -26.67 -28.62 -9.29
CA GLU A 1047 -25.48 -29.44 -9.54
C GLU A 1047 -25.28 -29.76 -11.02
N TYR A 1048 -26.31 -29.59 -11.86
CA TYR A 1048 -26.27 -29.95 -13.28
C TYR A 1048 -26.32 -28.73 -14.20
N PHE A 1049 -25.73 -28.89 -15.38
CA PHE A 1049 -25.82 -27.95 -16.49
C PHE A 1049 -25.73 -28.72 -17.81
N ALA A 1050 -26.04 -28.06 -18.92
CA ALA A 1050 -25.94 -28.65 -20.24
C ALA A 1050 -25.10 -27.77 -21.19
N CYS A 1051 -24.43 -28.41 -22.14
CA CYS A 1051 -23.80 -27.75 -23.29
C CYS A 1051 -23.85 -28.68 -24.51
N GLN A 1052 -23.59 -28.13 -25.70
CA GLN A 1052 -23.57 -28.90 -26.94
C GLN A 1052 -22.21 -29.56 -27.17
N ILE A 1053 -22.20 -30.79 -27.68
CA ILE A 1053 -20.97 -31.49 -28.10
C ILE A 1053 -20.91 -31.59 -29.62
N LYS A 1054 -19.79 -31.18 -30.22
CA LYS A 1054 -19.55 -31.26 -31.68
C LYS A 1054 -18.29 -32.08 -32.00
N GLY A 1055 -18.39 -33.02 -32.92
CA GLY A 1055 -17.29 -33.88 -33.36
C GLY A 1055 -17.55 -35.38 -33.15
N GLU A 1056 -16.77 -36.20 -33.85
CA GLU A 1056 -16.98 -37.66 -33.93
C GLU A 1056 -16.08 -38.46 -32.97
N SER A 1057 -15.20 -37.79 -32.23
CA SER A 1057 -14.18 -38.46 -31.40
C SER A 1057 -14.74 -39.16 -30.15
N MET A 1058 -16.02 -38.94 -29.83
CA MET A 1058 -16.73 -39.57 -28.71
C MET A 1058 -17.97 -40.36 -29.17
N ASN A 1059 -18.11 -40.63 -30.47
CA ASN A 1059 -19.35 -41.14 -31.08
C ASN A 1059 -19.78 -42.56 -30.67
N ARG A 1060 -18.96 -43.32 -29.93
CA ARG A 1060 -19.42 -44.57 -29.28
C ARG A 1060 -20.37 -44.32 -28.12
N ILE A 1061 -20.34 -43.11 -27.52
CA ILE A 1061 -21.13 -42.76 -26.33
C ILE A 1061 -21.90 -41.45 -26.52
N ILE A 1062 -21.30 -40.45 -27.17
CA ILE A 1062 -21.89 -39.14 -27.42
C ILE A 1062 -21.96 -38.91 -28.94
N PRO A 1063 -23.14 -39.02 -29.56
CA PRO A 1063 -23.33 -38.68 -30.97
C PRO A 1063 -23.00 -37.20 -31.23
N ASN A 1064 -22.46 -36.90 -32.40
CA ASN A 1064 -22.16 -35.53 -32.81
C ASN A 1064 -23.41 -34.65 -32.83
N GLY A 1065 -23.32 -33.44 -32.29
CA GLY A 1065 -24.40 -32.46 -32.19
C GLY A 1065 -25.29 -32.60 -30.95
N SER A 1066 -25.05 -33.61 -30.11
CA SER A 1066 -25.84 -33.89 -28.90
C SER A 1066 -25.76 -32.77 -27.87
N ILE A 1067 -26.88 -32.52 -27.18
CA ILE A 1067 -26.89 -31.75 -25.93
C ILE A 1067 -26.63 -32.71 -24.78
N CYS A 1068 -25.58 -32.47 -24.00
CA CYS A 1068 -25.18 -33.36 -22.92
C CYS A 1068 -25.38 -32.69 -21.56
N ILE A 1069 -25.90 -33.44 -20.60
CA ILE A 1069 -25.99 -33.03 -19.20
C ILE A 1069 -24.69 -33.40 -18.49
N PHE A 1070 -24.13 -32.42 -17.78
CA PHE A 1070 -22.93 -32.55 -16.97
C PHE A 1070 -23.25 -32.23 -15.51
N ARG A 1071 -22.56 -32.91 -14.59
CA ARG A 1071 -22.56 -32.59 -13.15
C ARG A 1071 -21.29 -31.79 -12.81
N LYS A 1072 -21.43 -30.66 -12.11
CA LYS A 1072 -20.31 -29.73 -11.78
C LYS A 1072 -19.17 -30.38 -10.99
N ASN A 1073 -19.49 -31.32 -10.10
CA ASN A 1073 -18.51 -32.01 -9.26
C ASN A 1073 -18.33 -33.47 -9.67
N VAL A 1074 -17.06 -33.90 -9.85
CA VAL A 1074 -16.71 -35.30 -10.11
C VAL A 1074 -16.64 -36.06 -8.79
N ILE A 1075 -17.44 -37.12 -8.64
CA ILE A 1075 -17.48 -37.92 -7.40
C ILE A 1075 -16.56 -39.13 -7.53
N GLY A 1076 -15.55 -39.25 -6.66
CA GLY A 1076 -14.60 -40.38 -6.66
C GLY A 1076 -13.46 -40.25 -7.68
N SER A 1077 -12.87 -41.38 -8.10
CA SER A 1077 -11.77 -41.38 -9.07
C SER A 1077 -12.23 -40.87 -10.45
N ARG A 1078 -11.40 -40.02 -11.08
CA ARG A 1078 -11.63 -39.52 -12.45
C ARG A 1078 -11.30 -40.57 -13.51
N ASN A 1079 -10.50 -41.59 -13.17
CA ASN A 1079 -10.00 -42.60 -14.10
C ASN A 1079 -11.16 -43.41 -14.73
N GLY A 1080 -11.24 -43.41 -16.06
CA GLY A 1080 -12.29 -44.07 -16.85
C GLY A 1080 -13.57 -43.25 -17.05
N LYS A 1081 -13.69 -42.05 -16.46
CA LYS A 1081 -14.88 -41.20 -16.61
C LYS A 1081 -14.79 -40.27 -17.81
N ILE A 1082 -15.93 -39.91 -18.38
CA ILE A 1082 -16.03 -38.90 -19.44
C ILE A 1082 -16.17 -37.52 -18.79
N ILE A 1083 -15.24 -36.63 -19.07
CA ILE A 1083 -15.08 -35.34 -18.38
C ILE A 1083 -15.06 -34.21 -19.41
N LEU A 1084 -15.71 -33.10 -19.06
CA LEU A 1084 -15.61 -31.81 -19.77
C LEU A 1084 -14.41 -31.03 -19.23
N PHE A 1085 -13.52 -30.62 -20.13
CA PHE A 1085 -12.33 -29.84 -19.84
C PHE A 1085 -12.43 -28.45 -20.47
N GLU A 1086 -11.93 -27.45 -19.75
CA GLU A 1086 -11.71 -26.06 -20.17
C GLU A 1086 -10.21 -25.83 -20.31
N ASN A 1087 -9.77 -25.24 -21.41
CA ASN A 1087 -8.44 -24.69 -21.60
C ASN A 1087 -8.52 -23.15 -21.67
N ARG A 1088 -7.73 -22.44 -20.86
CA ARG A 1088 -7.78 -20.97 -20.73
C ARG A 1088 -6.64 -20.31 -21.48
N ASP A 1089 -6.90 -19.15 -22.08
CA ASP A 1089 -5.84 -18.32 -22.68
C ASP A 1089 -4.96 -17.68 -21.59
N VAL A 1090 -3.64 -17.66 -21.82
CA VAL A 1090 -2.62 -17.08 -20.92
C VAL A 1090 -2.69 -15.55 -20.92
N TYR A 1091 -3.18 -14.93 -22.01
CA TYR A 1091 -3.27 -13.48 -22.16
C TYR A 1091 -4.60 -12.89 -21.65
N ASP A 1092 -5.64 -13.72 -21.54
CA ASP A 1092 -6.95 -13.32 -21.04
C ASP A 1092 -7.73 -14.52 -20.42
N PRO A 1093 -7.49 -14.84 -19.14
CA PRO A 1093 -8.02 -16.04 -18.50
C PRO A 1093 -9.53 -15.99 -18.19
N ASP A 1094 -10.16 -14.81 -18.33
CA ASP A 1094 -11.57 -14.60 -18.00
C ASP A 1094 -12.48 -14.60 -19.23
N PHE A 1095 -11.98 -14.10 -20.37
CA PHE A 1095 -12.80 -13.91 -21.57
C PHE A 1095 -12.71 -15.07 -22.58
N ASN A 1096 -11.54 -15.66 -22.86
CA ASN A 1096 -11.44 -16.72 -23.87
C ASN A 1096 -11.20 -18.12 -23.29
N SER A 1097 -12.07 -19.08 -23.63
CA SER A 1097 -11.95 -20.47 -23.17
C SER A 1097 -12.26 -21.46 -24.30
N ALA A 1098 -11.46 -22.52 -24.40
CA ALA A 1098 -11.67 -23.61 -25.34
C ALA A 1098 -12.08 -24.89 -24.59
N PHE A 1099 -13.03 -25.67 -25.11
CA PHE A 1099 -13.63 -26.79 -24.40
C PHE A 1099 -13.48 -28.11 -25.16
N THR A 1100 -13.22 -29.21 -24.45
CA THR A 1100 -13.20 -30.58 -25.01
C THR A 1100 -13.83 -31.58 -24.05
N VAL A 1101 -14.34 -32.69 -24.59
CA VAL A 1101 -14.91 -33.79 -23.80
C VAL A 1101 -14.22 -35.12 -24.15
N LYS A 1102 -13.67 -35.80 -23.14
CA LYS A 1102 -12.84 -37.01 -23.31
C LYS A 1102 -12.95 -37.97 -22.13
N THR A 1103 -12.56 -39.23 -22.34
CA THR A 1103 -12.37 -40.19 -21.25
C THR A 1103 -11.03 -39.94 -20.55
N TYR A 1104 -11.07 -39.65 -19.25
CA TYR A 1104 -9.88 -39.37 -18.45
C TYR A 1104 -9.14 -40.66 -18.07
N SER A 1105 -7.83 -40.72 -18.32
CA SER A 1105 -6.94 -41.82 -17.93
C SER A 1105 -5.72 -41.27 -17.19
N SER A 1106 -5.32 -41.88 -16.07
CA SER A 1106 -4.11 -41.48 -15.34
C SER A 1106 -3.26 -42.67 -14.92
N GLU A 1107 -1.95 -42.60 -15.14
CA GLU A 1107 -0.98 -43.56 -14.61
C GLU A 1107 -0.40 -43.05 -13.28
N LYS A 1108 -0.21 -43.96 -12.31
CA LYS A 1108 0.32 -43.64 -10.98
C LYS A 1108 1.51 -44.54 -10.67
N ILE A 1109 2.60 -43.95 -10.16
CA ILE A 1109 3.70 -44.68 -9.55
C ILE A 1109 3.62 -44.46 -8.03
N SER A 1110 3.80 -45.53 -7.26
CA SER A 1110 3.87 -45.50 -5.80
C SER A 1110 5.33 -45.59 -5.38
N ASP A 1111 5.75 -44.71 -4.47
CA ASP A 1111 7.00 -44.79 -3.73
C ASP A 1111 6.73 -44.75 -2.21
N GLU A 1112 7.79 -44.79 -1.41
CA GLU A 1112 7.72 -44.77 0.07
C GLU A 1112 7.17 -43.44 0.65
N PHE A 1113 6.96 -42.40 -0.16
CA PHE A 1113 6.45 -41.09 0.24
C PHE A 1113 5.02 -40.79 -0.25
N GLY A 1114 4.42 -41.67 -1.07
CA GLY A 1114 3.02 -41.58 -1.47
C GLY A 1114 2.75 -41.99 -2.92
N TRP A 1115 1.59 -41.60 -3.44
CA TRP A 1115 1.20 -41.83 -4.84
C TRP A 1115 1.38 -40.53 -5.64
N GLN A 1116 2.15 -40.57 -6.72
CA GLN A 1116 2.25 -39.47 -7.70
C GLN A 1116 1.68 -39.89 -9.06
N HIS A 1117 0.98 -38.98 -9.73
CA HIS A 1117 0.53 -39.17 -11.10
C HIS A 1117 1.69 -38.93 -12.06
N THR A 1118 2.04 -39.90 -12.90
CA THR A 1118 3.17 -39.79 -13.83
C THR A 1118 2.78 -39.36 -15.24
N ALA A 1119 1.51 -39.55 -15.63
CA ALA A 1119 0.96 -39.04 -16.88
C ALA A 1119 -0.59 -39.00 -16.83
N ILE A 1120 -1.19 -37.96 -17.42
CA ILE A 1120 -2.64 -37.87 -17.67
C ILE A 1120 -2.85 -37.92 -19.19
N SER A 1121 -3.69 -38.85 -19.65
CA SER A 1121 -4.10 -38.98 -21.06
C SER A 1121 -5.61 -38.83 -21.17
N LEU A 1122 -6.07 -37.97 -22.09
CA LEU A 1122 -7.47 -37.77 -22.43
C LEU A 1122 -7.78 -38.56 -23.71
N LYS A 1123 -8.49 -39.67 -23.55
CA LYS A 1123 -8.71 -40.66 -24.62
C LYS A 1123 -9.99 -40.39 -25.40
N PRO A 1124 -9.97 -40.51 -26.73
CA PRO A 1124 -11.19 -40.52 -27.53
C PRO A 1124 -11.96 -41.84 -27.33
N ASN A 1125 -13.27 -41.81 -27.60
CA ASN A 1125 -14.14 -42.98 -27.57
C ASN A 1125 -14.96 -43.03 -28.88
N SER A 1126 -14.28 -43.34 -29.99
CA SER A 1126 -14.82 -43.29 -31.35
C SER A 1126 -14.79 -44.65 -32.04
N TYR A 1127 -15.68 -44.87 -33.00
CA TYR A 1127 -15.59 -45.99 -33.95
C TYR A 1127 -14.43 -45.83 -34.94
N ASP A 1128 -13.90 -44.62 -35.11
CA ASP A 1128 -12.73 -44.31 -35.93
C ASP A 1128 -11.45 -44.33 -35.08
N SER A 1129 -10.48 -45.17 -35.48
CA SER A 1129 -9.18 -45.31 -34.81
C SER A 1129 -8.18 -44.19 -35.12
N CYS A 1130 -8.50 -43.25 -36.02
CA CYS A 1130 -7.60 -42.15 -36.40
C CYS A 1130 -7.49 -41.04 -35.34
N PHE A 1131 -8.40 -40.98 -34.36
CA PHE A 1131 -8.33 -40.01 -33.26
C PHE A 1131 -7.24 -40.37 -32.25
N GLN A 1132 -6.36 -39.42 -31.96
CA GLN A 1132 -5.25 -39.60 -31.02
C GLN A 1132 -5.60 -39.14 -29.60
N ASP A 1133 -4.88 -39.68 -28.61
CA ASP A 1133 -4.93 -39.25 -27.21
C ASP A 1133 -4.35 -37.84 -27.05
N ILE A 1134 -4.93 -37.04 -26.15
CA ILE A 1134 -4.34 -35.76 -25.73
C ILE A 1134 -3.56 -36.01 -24.43
N VAL A 1135 -2.25 -35.86 -24.47
CA VAL A 1135 -1.37 -36.04 -23.30
C VAL A 1135 -1.21 -34.70 -22.57
N VAL A 1136 -1.48 -34.69 -21.26
CA VAL A 1136 -1.32 -33.51 -20.40
C VAL A 1136 -0.04 -33.67 -19.58
N ASN A 1137 0.95 -32.81 -19.85
CA ASN A 1137 2.25 -32.75 -19.16
C ASN A 1137 2.30 -31.57 -18.16
N GLU A 1138 3.34 -31.49 -17.32
CA GLU A 1138 3.50 -30.44 -16.30
C GLU A 1138 3.51 -29.01 -16.88
N ASP A 1139 3.96 -28.83 -18.12
CA ASP A 1139 4.00 -27.53 -18.79
C ASP A 1139 2.59 -27.01 -19.16
N ASN A 1140 1.59 -27.89 -19.28
CA ASN A 1140 0.24 -27.57 -19.78
C ASN A 1140 -0.85 -27.81 -18.73
N SER A 1141 -0.50 -28.38 -17.56
CA SER A 1141 -1.47 -28.81 -16.54
C SER A 1141 -2.18 -27.65 -15.85
N ASN A 1142 -1.56 -26.47 -15.81
CA ASN A 1142 -2.15 -25.28 -15.20
C ASN A 1142 -3.20 -24.60 -16.09
N GLU A 1143 -3.22 -24.90 -17.38
CA GLU A 1143 -4.11 -24.30 -18.37
C GLU A 1143 -5.42 -25.10 -18.53
N ILE A 1144 -5.41 -26.39 -18.15
CA ILE A 1144 -6.53 -27.32 -18.32
C ILE A 1144 -7.29 -27.55 -17.01
N LYS A 1145 -8.55 -27.13 -16.94
CA LYS A 1145 -9.45 -27.29 -15.79
C LYS A 1145 -10.57 -28.28 -16.08
N VAL A 1146 -10.93 -29.10 -15.09
CA VAL A 1146 -12.12 -29.97 -15.14
C VAL A 1146 -13.37 -29.17 -14.78
N ILE A 1147 -14.38 -29.20 -15.65
CA ILE A 1147 -15.63 -28.43 -15.50
C ILE A 1147 -16.81 -29.29 -15.07
N GLY A 1148 -16.88 -30.54 -15.52
CA GLY A 1148 -17.97 -31.42 -15.13
C GLY A 1148 -17.82 -32.86 -15.60
N GLU A 1149 -18.53 -33.76 -14.93
CA GLU A 1149 -18.65 -35.18 -15.27
C GLU A 1149 -19.86 -35.38 -16.19
N PHE A 1150 -19.67 -36.06 -17.32
CA PHE A 1150 -20.76 -36.40 -18.24
C PHE A 1150 -21.76 -37.35 -17.57
N VAL A 1151 -23.05 -37.02 -17.66
CA VAL A 1151 -24.13 -37.80 -17.04
C VAL A 1151 -24.93 -38.55 -18.11
N THR A 1152 -25.46 -37.84 -19.09
CA THR A 1152 -26.26 -38.42 -20.18
C THR A 1152 -26.37 -37.45 -21.36
N VAL A 1153 -26.68 -37.98 -22.54
CA VAL A 1153 -27.25 -37.17 -23.63
C VAL A 1153 -28.70 -36.86 -23.28
N LEU A 1154 -29.10 -35.60 -23.43
CA LEU A 1154 -30.49 -35.19 -23.31
C LEU A 1154 -31.23 -35.65 -24.57
N SER A 1155 -32.19 -36.55 -24.42
CA SER A 1155 -33.13 -36.89 -25.49
C SER A 1155 -34.05 -35.69 -25.70
N ILE A 1156 -33.80 -34.93 -26.76
CA ILE A 1156 -34.69 -33.86 -27.22
C ILE A 1156 -35.88 -34.48 -27.94
#